data_AF-A0A954PM56-F1
#
_entry.id   AF-A0A954PM56-F1
#
_cell.length_a   1.000
_cell.length_b   1.000
_cell.length_c   1.000
_cell.angle_alpha   90.00
_cell.angle_beta   90.00
_cell.angle_gamma   90.00
#
_symmetry.space_group_name_H-M   'P 1'
#
loop_
_entity.id
_entity.type
_entity.pdbx_description
1 polymer ?
#
loop_
_entity_poly.entity_id
_entity_poly.type
_entity_poly.pdbx_seq_one_letter_code
_entity_poly.pdbx_strand_id
1 'polypeptide(L)'
;MSGSAFRNCLLAAFICFAYGRCGAALWAQQTPLGELQSLVSVAEQSGFTATATGSEVEAFLRRLASHWPEAEVVSLGRSVEDRPLWALVVEPKMDSGEPPLSVMLLGGIHAGQCAGKESLLRLARELALENESREKDAANWQALRLIFVPNVNADGNERRGVDHRPGQDGPTAGMGVDENAQGLDLDLDFIKLESPEVRSLVRAIDDYGVDILIDTQTRQGATHGYPLTYAMPHNPAAPAASEAWLRDQLLPDVRRRLQADGLATFFAGDFDAEYRRWQATGHLPRNSIEYMGLRGRMGIRAEANASVSYETRIHATQAFVAETLRAVAERAPQVQRLTRAATDGPRGELPLRAEWVEAEEAVTVQGYQRPDGSPPHSTASPQEVEPLREKDYVVSLWNRAVGRRQVRLPAAYVIPEQYAWAVSRLLYQGIEVRRLASPLTATAESYVLQEVQRGEAVQGHKLLAVEVESHRSAVALDRGSYVVETAQPLGAFAAYLLEPESDDGMAAWNFFDPDLVAGEKYPVLRILEELPREVVPLVQQAAPAERLTLSRLLHPERAVDYSDDRPLDVRWLDNDKYAIVRDGRCLIVDAATGGEQPYRELELLRNKLAALDAFDVGQARDAARLETFSKSGRHALLTHRKDLYYFDAANAVARQLTHSPDAEETLAELSPSGEQVAFVRDNNLWVVDCQTTELKQLTEDGSSERLNGILDWVYQEELYGRGNFKGFWWSPDGRQLAYLQLDQTPVLPYRVSDSTSVRQTWEETRYPKAGDPLPTAQLWIVDIDSGRRRQVDLEQFPADDRLLARVSWSPQGELWLQVFNRVQNEQHVLRVDRDSGATATLFTEVSAGWIEVRGTPEFLPDGNFLWLSDLPDGRTHLFHVSVADGKKRQLTRGGWDIGALLAVSPDGQTAFVSGSLNAPTESHLIAVDIAAQQQRPITRKAGTHRVQVSPSGKFFIDSYSSITAPPVTSLRGVEGKVLRVIDAPTSDRYQFLAIEPPQYRTVTARDGVSLQALVMLPAEEATGGDDSLLAASPTPRLPVLFYVYGGPQAPTVKNVWSGRNYWWHQMLCQQGFAVVLCDNRSALGRGVSDTWRIRGDLGRVELQDLEDAAAWVTQQSWADSERLGVWGWSYGGYFTAYAMTHCQLFRAGI
;
A
#
# COMPACT_ATOMS: atom_id res chain seq x y z
N MET A 1 13.04 32.99 41.44
CA MET A 1 12.26 33.69 42.50
C MET A 1 11.01 34.29 41.87
N SER A 2 9.96 34.51 42.66
CA SER A 2 8.64 35.00 42.22
C SER A 2 8.55 36.53 42.11
N GLY A 3 7.59 37.05 41.33
CA GLY A 3 7.18 38.46 41.39
C GLY A 3 6.50 38.97 40.12
N SER A 4 5.21 39.35 40.21
CA SER A 4 4.40 39.84 39.08
C SER A 4 3.95 41.29 39.24
N ALA A 5 4.16 42.13 38.22
CA ALA A 5 3.54 43.46 38.02
C ALA A 5 3.68 43.83 36.51
N PHE A 6 2.73 43.63 35.60
CA PHE A 6 1.35 44.15 35.44
C PHE A 6 1.24 45.60 34.91
N ARG A 7 0.76 45.72 33.64
CA ARG A 7 0.24 46.92 32.92
C ARG A 7 1.24 47.98 32.39
N ASN A 8 1.36 48.18 31.07
CA ASN A 8 0.55 48.99 30.11
C ASN A 8 0.99 50.46 30.06
N CYS A 9 1.00 51.23 28.95
CA CYS A 9 0.84 51.05 27.48
C CYS A 9 1.44 52.32 26.78
N LEU A 10 1.19 52.83 25.55
CA LEU A 10 0.25 52.62 24.41
C LEU A 10 0.87 53.28 23.13
N LEU A 11 0.08 53.43 22.05
CA LEU A 11 0.34 54.10 20.74
C LEU A 11 1.30 53.40 19.76
N ALA A 12 1.03 53.33 18.45
CA ALA A 12 -0.20 53.62 17.68
C ALA A 12 -0.27 52.67 16.46
N ALA A 13 -1.40 52.11 15.98
CA ALA A 13 -2.82 52.46 15.95
C ALA A 13 -3.28 53.30 14.73
N PHE A 14 -3.98 52.63 13.80
CA PHE A 14 -4.76 53.25 12.71
C PHE A 14 -5.97 52.34 12.37
N ILE A 15 -7.15 52.66 12.90
CA ILE A 15 -8.50 52.22 12.47
C ILE A 15 -9.52 53.05 13.28
N CYS A 16 -10.39 53.79 12.57
CA CYS A 16 -11.57 54.58 13.01
C CYS A 16 -11.84 55.63 11.89
N PHE A 17 -13.05 56.18 11.66
CA PHE A 17 -14.34 56.09 12.33
C PHE A 17 -15.48 56.40 11.33
N ALA A 18 -16.60 55.68 11.35
CA ALA A 18 -17.90 56.12 10.81
C ALA A 18 -19.02 55.33 11.49
N TYR A 19 -20.13 55.97 11.91
CA TYR A 19 -21.10 55.36 12.83
C TYR A 19 -22.50 56.00 12.74
N GLY A 20 -23.54 55.18 12.89
CA GLY A 20 -24.92 55.62 13.16
C GLY A 20 -26.00 54.84 12.38
N ARG A 21 -27.13 54.43 12.98
CA ARG A 21 -27.53 54.57 14.40
C ARG A 21 -28.71 53.61 14.73
N CYS A 22 -28.90 53.35 16.02
CA CYS A 22 -30.07 52.71 16.65
C CYS A 22 -30.26 51.19 16.39
N GLY A 23 -30.27 50.41 17.47
CA GLY A 23 -30.46 48.96 17.46
C GLY A 23 -29.95 48.32 18.75
N ALA A 24 -30.63 48.58 19.88
CA ALA A 24 -30.27 47.97 21.16
C ALA A 24 -30.83 46.54 21.22
N ALA A 25 -29.96 45.54 21.02
CA ALA A 25 -30.27 44.12 21.17
C ALA A 25 -29.44 43.53 22.32
N LEU A 26 -30.02 42.60 23.08
CA LEU A 26 -29.39 42.05 24.28
C LEU A 26 -28.24 41.12 23.89
N TRP A 27 -27.06 41.35 24.47
CA TRP A 27 -26.06 40.29 24.64
C TRP A 27 -26.47 39.47 25.86
N ALA A 28 -27.34 38.49 25.65
CA ALA A 28 -27.57 37.44 26.64
C ALA A 28 -26.30 36.57 26.71
N GLN A 29 -25.67 36.48 27.88
CA GLN A 29 -24.75 35.38 28.16
C GLN A 29 -25.60 34.10 28.18
N GLN A 30 -25.32 33.17 27.27
CA GLN A 30 -25.92 31.84 27.36
C GLN A 30 -25.40 31.14 28.62
N THR A 31 -26.27 30.41 29.30
CA THR A 31 -25.86 29.48 30.35
C THR A 31 -25.14 28.28 29.71
N PRO A 32 -24.30 27.53 30.43
CA PRO A 32 -23.67 26.31 29.90
C PRO A 32 -24.69 25.34 29.31
N LEU A 33 -25.84 25.17 29.97
CA LEU A 33 -26.98 24.40 29.45
C LEU A 33 -27.45 24.87 28.07
N GLY A 34 -27.48 26.19 27.84
CA GLY A 34 -27.85 26.78 26.55
C GLY A 34 -26.77 26.66 25.48
N GLU A 35 -25.50 26.58 25.87
CA GLU A 35 -24.39 26.26 24.96
C GLU A 35 -24.40 24.76 24.58
N LEU A 36 -24.62 23.85 25.55
CA LEU A 36 -24.78 22.41 25.29
C LEU A 36 -26.02 22.11 24.44
N GLN A 37 -27.15 22.79 24.68
CA GLN A 37 -28.33 22.70 23.80
C GLN A 37 -28.07 23.25 22.38
N SER A 38 -27.08 24.14 22.20
CA SER A 38 -26.65 24.63 20.88
C SER A 38 -25.64 23.72 20.17
N LEU A 39 -25.12 22.70 20.85
CA LEU A 39 -24.14 21.77 20.29
C LEU A 39 -24.87 20.67 19.51
N VAL A 40 -24.82 20.73 18.19
CA VAL A 40 -25.45 19.74 17.29
C VAL A 40 -24.39 18.98 16.50
N SER A 41 -24.68 17.71 16.23
CA SER A 41 -23.88 16.85 15.35
C SER A 41 -23.96 17.33 13.89
N VAL A 42 -23.02 16.90 13.05
CA VAL A 42 -23.04 17.27 11.62
C VAL A 42 -24.24 16.64 10.91
N ALA A 43 -24.68 15.46 11.33
CA ALA A 43 -25.97 14.90 10.90
C ALA A 43 -27.15 15.81 11.26
N GLU A 44 -27.32 16.23 12.52
CA GLU A 44 -28.41 17.14 12.92
C GLU A 44 -28.34 18.49 12.18
N GLN A 45 -27.15 19.10 12.10
CA GLN A 45 -26.95 20.40 11.44
C GLN A 45 -27.26 20.37 9.93
N SER A 46 -27.05 19.22 9.28
CA SER A 46 -27.29 19.01 7.84
C SER A 46 -28.68 18.47 7.51
N GLY A 47 -29.56 18.28 8.49
CA GLY A 47 -30.85 17.61 8.27
C GLY A 47 -30.68 16.16 7.80
N PHE A 48 -29.73 15.44 8.41
CA PHE A 48 -29.35 14.06 8.12
C PHE A 48 -28.86 13.81 6.68
N THR A 49 -28.27 14.83 6.05
CA THR A 49 -27.67 14.70 4.70
C THR A 49 -26.16 14.50 4.71
N ALA A 50 -25.45 14.77 5.81
CA ALA A 50 -23.99 14.67 5.93
C ALA A 50 -23.52 13.98 7.23
N THR A 51 -22.20 13.76 7.34
CA THR A 51 -21.53 13.18 8.50
C THR A 51 -20.19 13.88 8.76
N ALA A 52 -19.76 13.91 10.02
CA ALA A 52 -18.59 14.67 10.49
C ALA A 52 -17.24 14.14 9.96
N THR A 53 -16.37 15.06 9.54
CA THR A 53 -14.91 14.85 9.40
C THR A 53 -14.25 14.62 10.77
N GLY A 54 -13.04 14.05 10.80
CA GLY A 54 -12.29 13.86 12.03
C GLY A 54 -12.01 15.17 12.79
N SER A 55 -11.87 16.29 12.08
CA SER A 55 -11.75 17.63 12.67
C SER A 55 -13.05 18.14 13.30
N GLU A 56 -14.21 17.80 12.73
CA GLU A 56 -15.52 18.17 13.31
C GLU A 56 -15.84 17.29 14.52
N VAL A 57 -15.45 16.01 14.50
CA VAL A 57 -15.46 15.13 15.68
C VAL A 57 -14.61 15.73 16.80
N GLU A 58 -13.36 16.13 16.52
CA GLU A 58 -12.50 16.77 17.52
C GLU A 58 -13.12 18.05 18.10
N ALA A 59 -13.61 18.93 17.22
CA ALA A 59 -14.22 20.20 17.63
C ALA A 59 -15.48 19.99 18.50
N PHE A 60 -16.32 19.01 18.15
CA PHE A 60 -17.50 18.63 18.93
C PHE A 60 -17.08 18.11 20.32
N LEU A 61 -16.18 17.13 20.39
CA LEU A 61 -15.74 16.54 21.66
C LEU A 61 -15.08 17.58 22.57
N ARG A 62 -14.26 18.50 22.02
CA ARG A 62 -13.64 19.58 22.81
C ARG A 62 -14.65 20.60 23.33
N ARG A 63 -15.66 20.97 22.54
CA ARG A 63 -16.74 21.88 22.98
C ARG A 63 -17.71 21.23 23.96
N LEU A 64 -17.83 19.90 23.92
CA LEU A 64 -18.57 19.13 24.92
C LEU A 64 -17.80 19.08 26.26
N ALA A 65 -16.53 18.68 26.23
CA ALA A 65 -15.68 18.60 27.42
C ALA A 65 -15.48 19.97 28.13
N SER A 66 -15.44 21.09 27.39
CA SER A 66 -15.37 22.42 28.01
C SER A 66 -16.58 22.80 28.88
N HIS A 67 -17.68 22.02 28.78
CA HIS A 67 -18.90 22.18 29.56
C HIS A 67 -19.21 20.97 30.46
N TRP A 68 -18.43 19.89 30.40
CA TRP A 68 -18.61 18.68 31.19
C TRP A 68 -17.35 18.41 32.04
N PRO A 69 -17.29 18.86 33.32
CA PRO A 69 -16.07 18.82 34.13
C PRO A 69 -15.52 17.43 34.45
N GLU A 70 -16.32 16.39 34.28
CA GLU A 70 -15.94 14.97 34.43
C GLU A 70 -15.33 14.36 33.16
N ALA A 71 -15.28 15.09 32.03
CA ALA A 71 -14.93 14.56 30.73
C ALA A 71 -13.62 15.14 30.15
N GLU A 72 -12.72 14.27 29.67
CA GLU A 72 -11.46 14.63 29.02
C GLU A 72 -11.42 14.15 27.55
N VAL A 73 -10.85 14.96 26.65
CA VAL A 73 -10.62 14.58 25.24
C VAL A 73 -9.18 14.12 25.05
N VAL A 74 -9.00 12.81 24.94
CA VAL A 74 -7.71 12.13 24.81
C VAL A 74 -7.50 11.58 23.39
N SER A 75 -6.25 11.39 23.00
CA SER A 75 -5.87 10.65 21.78
C SER A 75 -5.43 9.25 22.20
N LEU A 76 -6.17 8.21 21.83
CA LEU A 76 -5.81 6.81 22.16
C LEU A 76 -4.56 6.34 21.41
N GLY A 77 -4.35 6.89 20.21
CA GLY A 77 -3.20 6.62 19.35
C GLY A 77 -3.30 7.41 18.07
N ARG A 78 -2.65 6.93 17.00
CA ARG A 78 -2.71 7.55 15.67
C ARG A 78 -2.91 6.50 14.57
N SER A 79 -3.55 6.94 13.49
CA SER A 79 -3.75 6.18 12.27
C SER A 79 -2.48 6.11 11.41
N VAL A 80 -2.55 5.33 10.34
CA VAL A 80 -1.50 5.18 9.32
C VAL A 80 -1.14 6.52 8.66
N GLU A 81 -2.11 7.39 8.39
CA GLU A 81 -1.89 8.76 7.92
C GLU A 81 -1.73 9.80 9.06
N ASP A 82 -1.22 9.38 10.22
CA ASP A 82 -0.81 10.23 11.36
C ASP A 82 -1.96 11.04 12.02
N ARG A 83 -3.22 10.62 11.85
CA ARG A 83 -4.40 11.29 12.45
C ARG A 83 -4.66 10.78 13.86
N PRO A 84 -4.96 11.64 14.85
CA PRO A 84 -5.33 11.21 16.20
C PRO A 84 -6.64 10.41 16.25
N LEU A 85 -6.64 9.29 16.97
CA LEU A 85 -7.87 8.59 17.35
C LEU A 85 -8.44 9.26 18.61
N TRP A 86 -9.32 10.24 18.41
CA TRP A 86 -9.93 11.01 19.49
C TRP A 86 -10.99 10.20 20.24
N ALA A 87 -10.88 10.21 21.57
CA ALA A 87 -11.88 9.68 22.48
C ALA A 87 -12.28 10.72 23.54
N LEU A 88 -13.52 10.63 24.01
CA LEU A 88 -14.01 11.35 25.19
C LEU A 88 -14.13 10.34 26.35
N VAL A 89 -13.31 10.54 27.38
CA VAL A 89 -13.32 9.71 28.59
C VAL A 89 -14.04 10.48 29.69
N VAL A 90 -15.10 9.89 30.25
CA VAL A 90 -15.86 10.44 31.37
C VAL A 90 -15.53 9.64 32.62
N GLU A 91 -14.94 10.30 33.62
CA GLU A 91 -14.56 9.68 34.89
C GLU A 91 -15.63 9.92 35.98
N PRO A 92 -16.22 8.86 36.57
CA PRO A 92 -17.28 9.00 37.55
C PRO A 92 -16.73 9.46 38.91
N LYS A 93 -17.48 10.31 39.59
CA LYS A 93 -17.14 10.84 40.93
C LYS A 93 -17.51 9.84 42.02
N MET A 94 -16.61 8.88 42.25
CA MET A 94 -16.79 7.80 43.23
C MET A 94 -16.10 8.12 44.57
N ASP A 95 -16.85 8.09 45.67
CA ASP A 95 -16.29 8.15 47.04
C ASP A 95 -15.61 6.83 47.46
N SER A 96 -15.96 5.71 46.81
CA SER A 96 -15.38 4.40 47.04
C SER A 96 -14.13 4.20 46.16
N GLY A 97 -12.99 3.89 46.78
CA GLY A 97 -11.72 3.61 46.10
C GLY A 97 -11.64 2.28 45.33
N GLU A 98 -12.76 1.73 44.88
CA GLU A 98 -12.79 0.64 43.89
C GLU A 98 -12.88 1.23 42.47
N PRO A 99 -12.31 0.57 41.44
CA PRO A 99 -12.45 1.02 40.07
C PRO A 99 -13.92 0.95 39.60
N PRO A 100 -14.40 1.95 38.85
CA PRO A 100 -15.76 1.94 38.29
C PRO A 100 -15.91 0.86 37.22
N LEU A 101 -17.16 0.43 36.96
CA LEU A 101 -17.45 -0.40 35.80
C LEU A 101 -17.17 0.41 34.53
N SER A 102 -16.31 -0.10 33.66
CA SER A 102 -15.82 0.66 32.51
C SER A 102 -16.46 0.19 31.20
N VAL A 103 -17.14 1.11 30.51
CA VAL A 103 -17.85 0.86 29.25
C VAL A 103 -17.24 1.67 28.11
N MET A 104 -16.77 0.99 27.08
CA MET A 104 -16.24 1.60 25.86
C MET A 104 -17.27 1.54 24.73
N LEU A 105 -17.43 2.64 24.00
CA LEU A 105 -18.46 2.84 22.99
C LEU A 105 -17.77 3.19 21.66
N LEU A 106 -17.80 2.27 20.69
CA LEU A 106 -17.10 2.42 19.41
C LEU A 106 -18.04 2.86 18.30
N GLY A 107 -17.61 3.84 17.52
CA GLY A 107 -18.26 4.27 16.29
C GLY A 107 -17.24 4.42 15.16
N GLY A 108 -17.68 4.17 13.92
CA GLY A 108 -16.83 4.33 12.74
C GLY A 108 -15.60 3.41 12.74
N ILE A 109 -15.71 2.18 13.26
CA ILE A 109 -14.71 1.13 12.98
C ILE A 109 -14.68 0.81 11.49
N HIS A 110 -15.85 0.84 10.85
CA HIS A 110 -16.05 1.03 9.41
C HIS A 110 -16.55 2.45 9.17
N ALA A 111 -15.80 3.33 8.50
CA ALA A 111 -16.20 4.74 8.40
C ALA A 111 -17.34 5.01 7.39
N GLY A 112 -17.67 4.04 6.53
CA GLY A 112 -18.89 4.02 5.73
C GLY A 112 -20.17 3.84 6.57
N GLN A 113 -20.06 3.19 7.74
CA GLN A 113 -21.17 2.91 8.66
C GLN A 113 -21.42 4.06 9.65
N CYS A 114 -21.32 5.29 9.15
CA CYS A 114 -21.20 6.52 9.94
C CYS A 114 -22.37 6.88 10.88
N ALA A 115 -23.49 6.14 10.88
CA ALA A 115 -24.60 6.37 11.80
C ALA A 115 -24.17 6.23 13.28
N GLY A 116 -23.39 5.20 13.61
CA GLY A 116 -22.92 4.94 14.98
C GLY A 116 -22.09 6.10 15.55
N LYS A 117 -21.20 6.69 14.74
CA LYS A 117 -20.42 7.89 15.06
C LYS A 117 -21.32 9.04 15.52
N GLU A 118 -22.31 9.42 14.71
CA GLU A 118 -23.20 10.55 15.04
C GLU A 118 -24.09 10.24 16.26
N SER A 119 -24.57 8.99 16.40
CA SER A 119 -25.32 8.54 17.59
C SER A 119 -24.50 8.70 18.87
N LEU A 120 -23.21 8.36 18.85
CA LEU A 120 -22.33 8.47 20.01
C LEU A 120 -22.00 9.93 20.36
N LEU A 121 -21.81 10.80 19.36
CA LEU A 121 -21.67 12.25 19.59
C LEU A 121 -22.94 12.84 20.24
N ARG A 122 -24.11 12.49 19.71
CA ARG A 122 -25.41 12.94 20.24
C ARG A 122 -25.68 12.41 21.65
N LEU A 123 -25.39 11.14 21.91
CA LEU A 123 -25.53 10.53 23.23
C LEU A 123 -24.61 11.19 24.27
N ALA A 124 -23.35 11.45 23.92
CA ALA A 124 -22.41 12.12 24.82
C ALA A 124 -22.90 13.53 25.22
N ARG A 125 -23.49 14.29 24.28
CA ARG A 125 -24.16 15.57 24.59
C ARG A 125 -25.35 15.38 25.51
N GLU A 126 -26.21 14.41 25.24
CA GLU A 126 -27.44 14.21 26.01
C GLU A 126 -27.16 13.80 27.45
N LEU A 127 -26.15 12.97 27.70
CA LEU A 127 -25.68 12.65 29.06
C LEU A 127 -25.05 13.88 29.77
N ALA A 128 -24.36 14.76 29.05
CA ALA A 128 -23.88 16.03 29.62
C ALA A 128 -25.04 16.97 30.00
N LEU A 129 -26.12 16.98 29.22
CA LEU A 129 -27.34 17.73 29.53
C LEU A 129 -28.11 17.13 30.73
N GLU A 130 -28.21 15.80 30.84
CA GLU A 130 -28.73 15.11 32.04
C GLU A 130 -27.90 15.44 33.30
N ASN A 131 -26.56 15.56 33.16
CA ASN A 131 -25.66 15.93 34.26
C ASN A 131 -25.87 17.38 34.74
N GLU A 132 -25.97 18.35 33.83
CA GLU A 132 -26.18 19.77 34.20
C GLU A 132 -27.60 20.03 34.72
N SER A 133 -28.64 19.37 34.16
CA SER A 133 -30.03 19.56 34.56
C SER A 133 -30.33 19.12 36.00
N ARG A 134 -29.54 18.16 36.52
CA ARG A 134 -29.71 17.52 37.84
C ARG A 134 -31.09 16.87 38.02
N GLU A 135 -31.64 16.30 36.96
CA GLU A 135 -32.87 15.50 37.05
C GLU A 135 -32.65 14.26 37.92
N LYS A 136 -33.64 13.92 38.74
CA LYS A 136 -33.48 12.94 39.83
C LYS A 136 -33.22 11.51 39.36
N ASP A 137 -33.60 11.19 38.13
CA ASP A 137 -33.49 9.85 37.56
C ASP A 137 -32.16 9.67 36.78
N ALA A 138 -31.36 10.73 36.60
CA ALA A 138 -30.02 10.68 35.99
C ALA A 138 -28.94 9.97 36.85
N ALA A 139 -29.33 9.39 37.99
CA ALA A 139 -28.42 8.90 39.03
C ALA A 139 -27.67 7.60 38.69
N ASN A 140 -28.13 6.82 37.70
CA ASN A 140 -27.62 5.46 37.49
C ASN A 140 -26.29 5.44 36.70
N TRP A 141 -26.24 6.06 35.51
CA TRP A 141 -25.06 5.96 34.64
C TRP A 141 -23.84 6.71 35.19
N GLN A 142 -24.03 7.63 36.14
CA GLN A 142 -22.96 8.43 36.77
C GLN A 142 -21.96 7.60 37.61
N ALA A 143 -22.21 6.31 37.81
CA ALA A 143 -21.28 5.36 38.43
C ALA A 143 -20.40 4.58 37.41
N LEU A 144 -20.59 4.81 36.11
CA LEU A 144 -19.84 4.19 35.02
C LEU A 144 -18.69 5.09 34.57
N ARG A 145 -17.54 4.49 34.20
CA ARG A 145 -16.58 5.14 33.30
C ARG A 145 -17.07 4.94 31.87
N LEU A 146 -17.24 6.02 31.12
CA LEU A 146 -17.69 5.98 29.72
C LEU A 146 -16.56 6.44 28.80
N ILE A 147 -16.24 5.65 27.79
CA ILE A 147 -15.16 5.93 26.84
C ILE A 147 -15.75 5.95 25.43
N PHE A 148 -16.10 7.14 24.94
CA PHE A 148 -16.63 7.32 23.59
C PHE A 148 -15.49 7.41 22.59
N VAL A 149 -15.42 6.46 21.65
CA VAL A 149 -14.47 6.45 20.53
C VAL A 149 -15.28 6.54 19.23
N PRO A 150 -15.83 7.72 18.88
CA PRO A 150 -16.83 7.84 17.82
C PRO A 150 -16.26 7.70 16.40
N ASN A 151 -14.94 7.70 16.22
CA ASN A 151 -14.29 7.59 14.91
C ASN A 151 -12.98 6.78 15.02
N VAL A 152 -13.09 5.45 15.01
CA VAL A 152 -11.93 4.54 15.10
C VAL A 152 -11.11 4.55 13.80
N ASN A 153 -11.75 4.39 12.64
CA ASN A 153 -11.10 4.47 11.33
C ASN A 153 -10.94 5.92 10.87
N ALA A 154 -9.99 6.62 11.49
CA ALA A 154 -9.74 8.05 11.25
C ALA A 154 -9.29 8.38 9.82
N ASP A 155 -8.71 7.43 9.08
CA ASP A 155 -8.24 7.63 7.70
C ASP A 155 -9.35 7.33 6.66
N GLY A 156 -10.10 6.26 6.86
CA GLY A 156 -11.27 5.91 6.04
C GLY A 156 -12.38 6.95 6.12
N ASN A 157 -12.50 7.65 7.26
CA ASN A 157 -13.47 8.72 7.46
C ASN A 157 -13.26 9.94 6.53
N GLU A 158 -12.02 10.25 6.18
CA GLU A 158 -11.70 11.38 5.29
C GLU A 158 -11.79 11.00 3.80
N ARG A 159 -11.93 9.70 3.48
CA ARG A 159 -12.17 9.19 2.12
C ARG A 159 -13.68 9.21 1.88
N ARG A 160 -14.22 10.38 1.54
CA ARG A 160 -15.67 10.61 1.47
C ARG A 160 -16.24 10.45 0.06
N GLY A 161 -17.24 9.59 -0.10
CA GLY A 161 -17.92 9.33 -1.37
C GLY A 161 -19.37 8.89 -1.20
N VAL A 162 -20.17 9.06 -2.25
CA VAL A 162 -21.60 8.67 -2.25
C VAL A 162 -21.81 7.19 -2.58
N ASP A 163 -20.95 6.63 -3.43
CA ASP A 163 -21.03 5.25 -3.90
C ASP A 163 -20.30 4.24 -2.97
N HIS A 164 -19.83 4.66 -1.79
CA HIS A 164 -19.03 3.83 -0.88
C HIS A 164 -19.81 2.70 -0.20
N ARG A 165 -21.11 2.90 0.06
CA ARG A 165 -22.03 1.84 0.55
C ARG A 165 -23.26 1.72 -0.36
N PRO A 166 -23.14 1.09 -1.54
CA PRO A 166 -24.28 0.91 -2.46
C PRO A 166 -25.44 0.19 -1.77
N GLY A 167 -26.66 0.70 -1.91
CA GLY A 167 -27.85 0.12 -1.26
C GLY A 167 -28.11 0.57 0.18
N GLN A 168 -27.32 1.48 0.76
CA GLN A 168 -27.60 2.13 2.05
C GLN A 168 -28.32 3.48 1.85
N ASP A 169 -29.39 3.76 2.61
CA ASP A 169 -30.10 5.04 2.52
C ASP A 169 -29.37 6.18 3.26
N GLY A 170 -28.41 6.81 2.56
CA GLY A 170 -27.68 8.00 3.00
C GLY A 170 -26.45 7.74 3.90
N PRO A 171 -25.71 8.79 4.27
CA PRO A 171 -25.95 10.22 4.00
C PRO A 171 -25.69 10.62 2.54
N THR A 172 -26.54 11.50 1.98
CA THR A 172 -26.52 11.89 0.56
C THR A 172 -25.34 12.77 0.16
N ALA A 173 -24.68 13.45 1.11
CA ALA A 173 -23.42 14.16 0.90
C ALA A 173 -22.17 13.24 0.98
N GLY A 174 -22.35 11.92 1.09
CA GLY A 174 -21.29 10.92 1.11
C GLY A 174 -20.75 10.57 2.51
N MET A 175 -20.14 9.38 2.59
CA MET A 175 -19.66 8.72 3.81
C MET A 175 -18.23 8.19 3.61
N GLY A 176 -17.57 7.74 4.69
CA GLY A 176 -16.23 7.15 4.61
C GLY A 176 -16.18 5.84 3.82
N VAL A 177 -14.99 5.27 3.69
CA VAL A 177 -14.81 3.84 3.32
C VAL A 177 -14.78 2.96 4.57
N ASP A 178 -14.85 1.64 4.41
CA ASP A 178 -14.83 0.72 5.56
C ASP A 178 -13.40 0.50 6.09
N GLU A 179 -12.43 0.45 5.17
CA GLU A 179 -11.04 0.06 5.40
C GLU A 179 -10.14 1.24 5.82
N ASN A 180 -9.06 1.00 6.56
CA ASN A 180 -8.06 2.02 6.90
C ASN A 180 -7.13 2.34 5.72
N ALA A 181 -6.10 3.18 5.91
CA ALA A 181 -5.19 3.53 4.82
C ALA A 181 -4.25 2.43 4.33
N GLN A 182 -4.10 1.31 5.05
CA GLN A 182 -3.45 0.08 4.58
C GLN A 182 -4.40 -0.84 3.78
N GLY A 183 -5.71 -0.52 3.71
CA GLY A 183 -6.72 -1.42 3.15
C GLY A 183 -7.18 -2.51 4.13
N LEU A 184 -7.01 -2.30 5.43
CA LEU A 184 -7.46 -3.23 6.47
C LEU A 184 -8.86 -2.82 6.97
N ASP A 185 -9.82 -3.73 6.91
CA ASP A 185 -11.02 -3.68 7.78
C ASP A 185 -10.56 -3.93 9.22
N LEU A 186 -10.81 -2.94 10.08
CA LEU A 186 -10.37 -2.92 11.48
C LEU A 186 -11.16 -3.89 12.37
N ASP A 187 -12.40 -4.24 12.02
CA ASP A 187 -13.19 -5.25 12.73
C ASP A 187 -12.77 -6.69 12.39
N LEU A 188 -11.72 -6.87 11.58
CA LEU A 188 -11.05 -8.17 11.38
C LEU A 188 -9.62 -8.19 11.97
N ASP A 189 -9.17 -7.09 12.59
CA ASP A 189 -7.77 -6.93 13.02
C ASP A 189 -7.51 -7.32 14.48
N PHE A 190 -8.53 -7.57 15.31
CA PHE A 190 -8.36 -7.79 16.75
C PHE A 190 -7.50 -8.99 17.15
N ILE A 191 -7.28 -9.97 16.25
CA ILE A 191 -6.39 -11.11 16.48
C ILE A 191 -4.96 -10.81 16.01
N LYS A 192 -4.82 -10.34 14.77
CA LYS A 192 -3.53 -10.14 14.08
C LYS A 192 -2.83 -8.81 14.43
N LEU A 193 -3.60 -7.83 14.92
CA LEU A 193 -3.16 -6.52 15.39
C LEU A 193 -2.12 -5.88 14.45
N GLU A 194 -2.45 -5.78 13.17
CA GLU A 194 -1.55 -5.21 12.17
C GLU A 194 -1.71 -3.70 12.04
N SER A 195 -2.94 -3.19 12.21
CA SER A 195 -3.25 -1.77 12.17
C SER A 195 -2.73 -1.03 13.42
N PRO A 196 -2.20 0.21 13.29
CA PRO A 196 -1.92 1.04 14.46
C PRO A 196 -3.20 1.47 15.19
N GLU A 197 -4.34 1.57 14.48
CA GLU A 197 -5.64 1.88 15.05
C GLU A 197 -6.08 0.84 16.10
N VAL A 198 -6.11 -0.45 15.74
CA VAL A 198 -6.62 -1.50 16.66
C VAL A 198 -5.59 -1.86 17.74
N ARG A 199 -4.27 -1.74 17.48
CA ARG A 199 -3.26 -1.77 18.56
C ARG A 199 -3.53 -0.70 19.61
N SER A 200 -3.87 0.53 19.20
CA SER A 200 -4.18 1.64 20.10
C SER A 200 -5.48 1.40 20.88
N LEU A 201 -6.49 0.81 20.22
CA LEU A 201 -7.77 0.43 20.83
C LEU A 201 -7.61 -0.71 21.85
N VAL A 202 -6.89 -1.77 21.52
CA VAL A 202 -6.61 -2.90 22.44
C VAL A 202 -5.81 -2.43 23.64
N ARG A 203 -4.83 -1.55 23.43
CA ARG A 203 -4.13 -0.90 24.54
C ARG A 203 -5.09 -0.11 25.44
N ALA A 204 -6.01 0.67 24.87
CA ALA A 204 -7.00 1.42 25.63
C ALA A 204 -7.99 0.52 26.40
N ILE A 205 -8.31 -0.66 25.86
CA ILE A 205 -9.13 -1.68 26.57
C ILE A 205 -8.46 -2.10 27.88
N ASP A 206 -7.13 -2.29 27.88
CA ASP A 206 -6.38 -2.67 29.08
C ASP A 206 -6.04 -1.46 29.97
N ASP A 207 -5.55 -0.34 29.41
CA ASP A 207 -5.17 0.88 30.15
C ASP A 207 -6.36 1.48 30.94
N TYR A 208 -7.59 1.39 30.42
CA TYR A 208 -8.81 1.82 31.13
C TYR A 208 -9.55 0.70 31.88
N GLY A 209 -9.16 -0.57 31.70
CA GLY A 209 -9.77 -1.73 32.34
C GLY A 209 -11.21 -2.02 31.89
N VAL A 210 -11.47 -2.00 30.58
CA VAL A 210 -12.82 -2.10 30.02
C VAL A 210 -13.51 -3.43 30.36
N ASP A 211 -14.73 -3.33 30.92
CA ASP A 211 -15.60 -4.46 31.25
C ASP A 211 -16.57 -4.80 30.11
N ILE A 212 -17.12 -3.76 29.45
CA ILE A 212 -18.08 -3.89 28.35
C ILE A 212 -17.62 -3.03 27.16
N LEU A 213 -17.62 -3.62 25.96
CA LEU A 213 -17.48 -2.91 24.69
C LEU A 213 -18.82 -2.93 23.96
N ILE A 214 -19.32 -1.76 23.58
CA ILE A 214 -20.49 -1.61 22.70
C ILE A 214 -20.02 -1.06 21.35
N ASP A 215 -20.13 -1.88 20.31
CA ASP A 215 -19.74 -1.54 18.94
C ASP A 215 -20.98 -1.07 18.15
N THR A 216 -20.89 0.04 17.43
CA THR A 216 -22.00 0.63 16.68
C THR A 216 -21.76 0.59 15.17
N GLN A 217 -22.46 -0.34 14.52
CA GLN A 217 -22.30 -0.70 13.11
C GLN A 217 -23.60 -0.47 12.32
N THR A 218 -23.50 -0.48 10.99
CA THR A 218 -24.64 -0.49 10.05
C THR A 218 -24.50 -1.67 9.10
N ARG A 219 -25.45 -2.60 9.16
CA ARG A 219 -25.42 -3.86 8.40
C ARG A 219 -26.12 -3.74 7.06
N GLN A 220 -25.45 -4.22 6.02
CA GLN A 220 -26.07 -4.56 4.73
C GLN A 220 -26.32 -6.07 4.75
N GLY A 221 -27.59 -6.49 4.72
CA GLY A 221 -27.99 -7.89 4.95
C GLY A 221 -29.41 -8.19 4.43
N ALA A 222 -30.06 -9.21 4.99
CA ALA A 222 -31.40 -9.63 4.60
C ALA A 222 -32.48 -8.58 4.93
N THR A 223 -33.42 -8.36 4.00
CA THR A 223 -34.47 -7.35 4.14
C THR A 223 -35.47 -7.73 5.25
N HIS A 224 -35.34 -7.06 6.41
CA HIS A 224 -36.08 -7.36 7.64
C HIS A 224 -36.70 -6.10 8.29
N GLY A 225 -37.78 -6.26 9.06
CA GLY A 225 -38.58 -5.14 9.58
C GLY A 225 -37.95 -4.33 10.72
N TYR A 226 -36.91 -4.84 11.37
CA TYR A 226 -36.24 -4.13 12.47
C TYR A 226 -35.38 -2.96 11.97
N PRO A 227 -35.51 -1.74 12.53
CA PRO A 227 -34.59 -0.62 12.28
C PRO A 227 -33.17 -0.86 12.85
N LEU A 228 -33.07 -1.70 13.90
CA LEU A 228 -31.83 -2.10 14.54
C LEU A 228 -31.93 -3.54 15.04
N THR A 229 -30.87 -4.30 14.84
CA THR A 229 -30.65 -5.61 15.48
C THR A 229 -29.41 -5.55 16.37
N TYR A 230 -29.17 -6.58 17.18
CA TYR A 230 -28.00 -6.61 18.07
C TYR A 230 -27.33 -7.98 18.16
N ALA A 231 -26.02 -7.98 18.32
CA ALA A 231 -25.21 -9.17 18.55
C ALA A 231 -24.50 -9.14 19.91
N MET A 232 -24.00 -10.30 20.31
CA MET A 232 -23.25 -10.58 21.54
C MET A 232 -22.29 -11.74 21.23
N PRO A 233 -21.26 -12.03 22.05
CA PRO A 233 -20.40 -13.19 21.86
C PRO A 233 -21.17 -14.48 21.57
N HIS A 234 -20.78 -15.17 20.52
CA HIS A 234 -21.29 -16.47 20.08
C HIS A 234 -20.21 -17.55 20.12
N ASN A 235 -18.93 -17.18 20.25
CA ASN A 235 -17.84 -18.14 20.42
C ASN A 235 -18.00 -18.95 21.73
N PRO A 236 -18.04 -20.30 21.68
CA PRO A 236 -18.25 -21.14 22.86
C PRO A 236 -17.09 -21.15 23.86
N ALA A 237 -15.94 -20.54 23.54
CA ALA A 237 -14.86 -20.30 24.50
C ALA A 237 -15.05 -19.01 25.33
N ALA A 238 -16.04 -18.17 25.01
CA ALA A 238 -16.43 -17.06 25.88
C ALA A 238 -17.08 -17.60 27.19
N PRO A 239 -16.98 -16.89 28.33
CA PRO A 239 -17.52 -17.38 29.60
C PRO A 239 -19.04 -17.54 29.56
N ALA A 240 -19.53 -18.78 29.67
CA ALA A 240 -20.95 -19.13 29.59
C ALA A 240 -21.84 -18.37 30.61
N ALA A 241 -21.30 -17.96 31.76
CA ALA A 241 -22.03 -17.15 32.75
C ALA A 241 -22.26 -15.69 32.28
N SER A 242 -21.33 -15.13 31.51
CA SER A 242 -21.47 -13.81 30.89
C SER A 242 -22.37 -13.88 29.66
N GLU A 243 -22.21 -14.93 28.84
CA GLU A 243 -23.04 -15.24 27.67
C GLU A 243 -24.52 -15.36 28.05
N ALA A 244 -24.86 -16.22 29.02
CA ALA A 244 -26.23 -16.40 29.50
C ALA A 244 -26.79 -15.12 30.15
N TRP A 245 -25.97 -14.31 30.83
CA TRP A 245 -26.44 -13.04 31.39
C TRP A 245 -26.78 -12.01 30.31
N LEU A 246 -25.97 -11.90 29.26
CA LEU A 246 -26.29 -11.05 28.10
C LEU A 246 -27.56 -11.54 27.40
N ARG A 247 -27.64 -12.84 27.10
CA ARG A 247 -28.74 -13.45 26.33
C ARG A 247 -30.08 -13.48 27.05
N ASP A 248 -30.08 -13.86 28.33
CA ASP A 248 -31.30 -14.21 29.06
C ASP A 248 -31.77 -13.09 30.01
N GLN A 249 -30.90 -12.11 30.32
CA GLN A 249 -31.20 -11.02 31.26
C GLN A 249 -31.05 -9.62 30.64
N LEU A 250 -29.86 -9.24 30.14
CA LEU A 250 -29.64 -7.86 29.69
C LEU A 250 -30.38 -7.53 28.39
N LEU A 251 -30.11 -8.26 27.31
CA LEU A 251 -30.65 -7.93 25.98
C LEU A 251 -32.17 -8.09 25.88
N PRO A 252 -32.82 -9.08 26.53
CA PRO A 252 -34.28 -9.14 26.62
C PRO A 252 -34.88 -7.98 27.43
N ASP A 253 -34.15 -7.41 28.39
CA ASP A 253 -34.59 -6.25 29.16
C ASP A 253 -34.52 -4.98 28.33
N VAL A 254 -33.38 -4.72 27.68
CA VAL A 254 -33.19 -3.60 26.73
C VAL A 254 -34.23 -3.67 25.61
N ARG A 255 -34.40 -4.83 24.97
CA ARG A 255 -35.42 -5.06 23.93
C ARG A 255 -36.82 -4.68 24.41
N ARG A 256 -37.20 -5.04 25.64
CA ARG A 256 -38.54 -4.77 26.19
C ARG A 256 -38.77 -3.29 26.48
N ARG A 257 -37.74 -2.56 26.90
CA ARG A 257 -37.80 -1.09 27.11
C ARG A 257 -38.00 -0.38 25.77
N LEU A 258 -37.09 -0.62 24.82
CA LEU A 258 -37.16 -0.07 23.47
C LEU A 258 -38.50 -0.39 22.77
N GLN A 259 -39.01 -1.61 22.93
CA GLN A 259 -40.31 -2.01 22.38
C GLN A 259 -41.51 -1.26 23.00
N ALA A 260 -41.42 -0.83 24.27
CA ALA A 260 -42.43 0.01 24.90
C ALA A 260 -42.41 1.45 24.34
N ASP A 261 -41.22 1.95 24.00
CA ASP A 261 -41.01 3.24 23.32
C ASP A 261 -41.20 3.16 21.78
N GLY A 262 -41.65 2.01 21.27
CA GLY A 262 -42.01 1.79 19.87
C GLY A 262 -40.88 1.29 18.95
N LEU A 263 -39.65 1.17 19.44
CA LEU A 263 -38.50 0.67 18.66
C LEU A 263 -38.39 -0.86 18.75
N ALA A 264 -38.92 -1.55 17.73
CA ALA A 264 -38.75 -2.99 17.59
C ALA A 264 -37.28 -3.36 17.31
N THR A 265 -36.72 -4.28 18.10
CA THR A 265 -35.35 -4.80 17.96
C THR A 265 -35.31 -6.32 18.12
N PHE A 266 -34.29 -6.97 17.56
CA PHE A 266 -34.09 -8.42 17.62
C PHE A 266 -32.59 -8.80 17.57
N PHE A 267 -32.28 -10.08 17.78
CA PHE A 267 -30.93 -10.60 17.57
C PHE A 267 -30.52 -10.47 16.09
N ALA A 268 -29.29 -10.03 15.86
CA ALA A 268 -28.68 -9.93 14.54
C ALA A 268 -28.63 -11.29 13.82
N GLY A 269 -28.70 -11.25 12.50
CA GLY A 269 -28.70 -12.41 11.63
C GLY A 269 -29.35 -12.13 10.28
N ASP A 270 -29.37 -13.15 9.43
CA ASP A 270 -29.99 -13.11 8.11
C ASP A 270 -31.01 -14.26 7.94
N PHE A 271 -31.96 -14.08 7.02
CA PHE A 271 -32.84 -15.14 6.55
C PHE A 271 -32.13 -16.08 5.57
N ASP A 272 -32.49 -17.37 5.57
CA ASP A 272 -32.22 -18.26 4.43
C ASP A 272 -33.11 -17.89 3.21
N ALA A 273 -32.80 -18.46 2.04
CA ALA A 273 -33.47 -18.11 0.78
C ALA A 273 -35.00 -18.38 0.81
N GLU A 274 -35.44 -19.37 1.59
CA GLU A 274 -36.84 -19.72 1.79
C GLU A 274 -37.55 -18.94 2.92
N TYR A 275 -36.83 -18.11 3.69
CA TYR A 275 -37.31 -17.43 4.90
C TYR A 275 -37.93 -18.41 5.93
N ARG A 276 -37.18 -19.48 6.24
CA ARG A 276 -37.46 -20.57 7.20
C ARG A 276 -36.42 -20.68 8.31
N ARG A 277 -35.26 -20.04 8.15
CA ARG A 277 -34.19 -19.91 9.14
C ARG A 277 -33.88 -18.45 9.37
N TRP A 278 -33.56 -18.09 10.62
CA TRP A 278 -32.82 -16.89 10.98
C TRP A 278 -31.50 -17.30 11.62
N GLN A 279 -30.38 -16.96 10.97
CA GLN A 279 -29.05 -17.39 11.38
C GLN A 279 -28.17 -16.20 11.74
N ALA A 280 -27.60 -16.20 12.95
CA ALA A 280 -26.60 -15.22 13.35
C ALA A 280 -25.29 -15.45 12.61
N THR A 281 -24.50 -14.38 12.49
CA THR A 281 -23.29 -14.34 11.67
C THR A 281 -22.05 -14.07 12.52
N GLY A 282 -21.04 -14.92 12.37
CA GLY A 282 -19.75 -14.79 13.04
C GLY A 282 -19.74 -15.40 14.44
N HIS A 283 -18.67 -16.14 14.70
CA HIS A 283 -18.26 -16.61 16.03
C HIS A 283 -16.73 -16.45 16.22
N LEU A 284 -16.11 -15.67 15.33
CA LEU A 284 -14.67 -15.60 15.15
C LEU A 284 -14.11 -14.36 15.89
N PRO A 285 -13.16 -14.52 16.84
CA PRO A 285 -12.63 -13.44 17.69
C PRO A 285 -11.77 -12.38 16.98
N ARG A 286 -11.59 -12.46 15.66
CA ARG A 286 -11.17 -11.33 14.83
C ARG A 286 -12.11 -10.12 14.96
N ASN A 287 -13.39 -10.36 15.28
CA ASN A 287 -14.44 -9.35 15.47
C ASN A 287 -14.44 -8.76 16.90
N SER A 288 -14.72 -7.46 17.00
CA SER A 288 -14.69 -6.64 18.24
C SER A 288 -15.41 -7.26 19.45
N ILE A 289 -16.58 -7.86 19.26
CA ILE A 289 -17.40 -8.42 20.35
C ILE A 289 -16.94 -9.81 20.78
N GLU A 290 -16.56 -10.66 19.82
CA GLU A 290 -16.10 -12.03 20.07
C GLU A 290 -14.73 -12.02 20.76
N TYR A 291 -13.87 -11.10 20.33
CA TYR A 291 -12.62 -10.72 20.98
C TYR A 291 -12.80 -10.45 22.48
N MET A 292 -13.76 -9.56 22.83
CA MET A 292 -14.05 -9.24 24.23
C MET A 292 -14.64 -10.43 24.98
N GLY A 293 -15.44 -11.28 24.32
CA GLY A 293 -15.88 -12.56 24.86
C GLY A 293 -14.71 -13.44 25.31
N LEU A 294 -13.69 -13.63 24.46
CA LEU A 294 -12.53 -14.46 24.78
C LEU A 294 -11.62 -13.86 25.87
N ARG A 295 -11.57 -12.53 26.01
CA ARG A 295 -10.87 -11.85 27.13
C ARG A 295 -11.59 -11.97 28.48
N GLY A 296 -12.74 -12.66 28.54
CA GLY A 296 -13.55 -12.75 29.75
C GLY A 296 -14.31 -11.45 30.07
N ARG A 297 -14.57 -10.63 29.04
CA ARG A 297 -15.32 -9.37 29.09
C ARG A 297 -16.63 -9.52 28.32
N MET A 298 -17.39 -8.43 28.17
CA MET A 298 -18.66 -8.44 27.44
C MET A 298 -18.55 -7.61 26.16
N GLY A 299 -18.91 -8.21 25.03
CA GLY A 299 -19.16 -7.49 23.79
C GLY A 299 -20.66 -7.35 23.54
N ILE A 300 -21.07 -6.22 22.99
CA ILE A 300 -22.41 -5.99 22.44
C ILE A 300 -22.23 -5.25 21.11
N ARG A 301 -22.92 -5.65 20.05
CA ARG A 301 -22.95 -4.90 18.80
C ARG A 301 -24.36 -4.39 18.55
N ALA A 302 -24.47 -3.11 18.21
CA ALA A 302 -25.67 -2.47 17.73
C ALA A 302 -25.58 -2.38 16.20
N GLU A 303 -26.37 -3.17 15.48
CA GLU A 303 -26.37 -3.23 14.02
C GLU A 303 -27.61 -2.52 13.47
N ALA A 304 -27.44 -1.26 13.10
CA ALA A 304 -28.47 -0.49 12.42
C ALA A 304 -28.73 -1.06 11.01
N ASN A 305 -29.99 -1.15 10.59
CA ASN A 305 -30.34 -1.70 9.29
C ASN A 305 -30.07 -0.68 8.17
N ALA A 306 -29.21 -1.02 7.18
CA ALA A 306 -28.90 -0.13 6.05
C ALA A 306 -30.11 0.28 5.20
N SER A 307 -31.22 -0.48 5.25
CA SER A 307 -32.44 -0.20 4.49
C SER A 307 -33.37 0.85 5.12
N VAL A 308 -33.07 1.35 6.33
CA VAL A 308 -33.81 2.47 6.94
C VAL A 308 -32.99 3.76 6.90
N SER A 309 -33.68 4.90 6.91
CA SER A 309 -33.05 6.19 6.66
C SER A 309 -31.93 6.51 7.65
N TYR A 310 -30.96 7.30 7.21
CA TYR A 310 -29.82 7.70 8.03
C TYR A 310 -30.24 8.32 9.38
N GLU A 311 -31.29 9.12 9.40
CA GLU A 311 -31.94 9.62 10.61
C GLU A 311 -32.45 8.48 11.51
N THR A 312 -33.22 7.55 10.97
CA THR A 312 -33.74 6.39 11.73
C THR A 312 -32.61 5.52 12.28
N ARG A 313 -31.54 5.27 11.52
CA ARG A 313 -30.36 4.52 11.99
C ARG A 313 -29.68 5.21 13.17
N ILE A 314 -29.50 6.53 13.09
CA ILE A 314 -28.89 7.32 14.17
C ILE A 314 -29.74 7.26 15.44
N HIS A 315 -31.05 7.49 15.32
CA HIS A 315 -31.96 7.50 16.46
C HIS A 315 -32.13 6.10 17.10
N ALA A 316 -32.25 5.04 16.29
CA ALA A 316 -32.35 3.66 16.79
C ALA A 316 -31.08 3.24 17.55
N THR A 317 -29.90 3.54 16.99
CA THR A 317 -28.61 3.22 17.63
C THR A 317 -28.41 4.00 18.93
N GLN A 318 -28.72 5.30 18.92
CA GLN A 318 -28.64 6.15 20.11
C GLN A 318 -29.55 5.63 21.24
N ALA A 319 -30.80 5.28 20.94
CA ALA A 319 -31.74 4.72 21.91
C ALA A 319 -31.27 3.37 22.46
N PHE A 320 -30.80 2.46 21.59
CA PHE A 320 -30.30 1.16 22.01
C PHE A 320 -29.08 1.26 22.95
N VAL A 321 -28.11 2.11 22.64
CA VAL A 321 -26.93 2.32 23.50
C VAL A 321 -27.33 2.98 24.82
N ALA A 322 -28.23 3.98 24.80
CA ALA A 322 -28.71 4.64 26.02
C ALA A 322 -29.42 3.67 26.98
N GLU A 323 -30.35 2.86 26.48
CA GLU A 323 -31.04 1.86 27.31
C GLU A 323 -30.11 0.72 27.75
N THR A 324 -29.12 0.34 26.94
CA THR A 324 -28.09 -0.61 27.36
C THR A 324 -27.26 -0.04 28.52
N LEU A 325 -26.82 1.23 28.45
CA LEU A 325 -26.09 1.88 29.54
C LEU A 325 -26.91 1.97 30.82
N ARG A 326 -28.20 2.33 30.74
CA ARG A 326 -29.12 2.37 31.90
C ARG A 326 -29.32 0.98 32.52
N ALA A 327 -29.60 -0.03 31.68
CA ALA A 327 -29.81 -1.42 32.11
C ALA A 327 -28.53 -2.11 32.63
N VAL A 328 -27.34 -1.66 32.21
CA VAL A 328 -26.03 -2.04 32.76
C VAL A 328 -25.78 -1.35 34.10
N ALA A 329 -26.01 -0.04 34.20
CA ALA A 329 -25.75 0.75 35.40
C ALA A 329 -26.55 0.25 36.61
N GLU A 330 -27.84 -0.05 36.42
CA GLU A 330 -28.72 -0.70 37.41
C GLU A 330 -28.15 -2.02 37.98
N ARG A 331 -27.22 -2.65 37.25
CA ARG A 331 -26.68 -4.00 37.50
C ARG A 331 -25.16 -4.01 37.63
N ALA A 332 -24.50 -2.85 37.76
CA ALA A 332 -23.04 -2.76 37.67
C ALA A 332 -22.27 -3.72 38.62
N PRO A 333 -22.66 -3.90 39.91
CA PRO A 333 -22.02 -4.89 40.78
C PRO A 333 -22.22 -6.36 40.36
N GLN A 334 -23.23 -6.68 39.54
CA GLN A 334 -23.40 -8.01 38.94
C GLN A 334 -22.43 -8.19 37.78
N VAL A 335 -22.28 -7.18 36.91
CA VAL A 335 -21.32 -7.21 35.79
C VAL A 335 -19.90 -7.37 36.30
N GLN A 336 -19.46 -6.54 37.27
CA GLN A 336 -18.11 -6.63 37.85
C GLN A 336 -17.83 -7.99 38.51
N ARG A 337 -18.85 -8.69 39.04
CA ARG A 337 -18.67 -10.06 39.54
C ARG A 337 -18.51 -11.06 38.40
N LEU A 338 -19.21 -10.90 37.29
CA LEU A 338 -19.10 -11.77 36.12
C LEU A 338 -17.74 -11.60 35.41
N THR A 339 -17.28 -10.37 35.17
CA THR A 339 -16.00 -10.11 34.49
C THR A 339 -14.78 -10.51 35.34
N ARG A 340 -14.82 -10.27 36.67
CA ARG A 340 -13.81 -10.79 37.61
C ARG A 340 -13.85 -12.34 37.66
N ALA A 341 -15.01 -12.97 37.86
CA ALA A 341 -15.12 -14.44 37.90
C ALA A 341 -14.72 -15.14 36.59
N ALA A 342 -14.91 -14.48 35.44
CA ALA A 342 -14.46 -14.96 34.13
C ALA A 342 -12.93 -14.99 33.98
N THR A 343 -12.21 -14.10 34.68
CA THR A 343 -10.74 -14.00 34.60
C THR A 343 -10.05 -14.79 35.73
N ASP A 344 -10.59 -14.74 36.95
CA ASP A 344 -10.05 -15.41 38.14
C ASP A 344 -10.53 -16.87 38.33
N GLY A 345 -11.49 -17.32 37.51
CA GLY A 345 -12.20 -18.60 37.70
C GLY A 345 -11.40 -19.87 37.39
N PRO A 346 -11.81 -21.03 37.95
CA PRO A 346 -11.20 -22.33 37.65
C PRO A 346 -11.44 -22.73 36.19
N ARG A 347 -10.39 -23.18 35.51
CA ARG A 347 -10.37 -23.34 34.04
C ARG A 347 -10.61 -24.79 33.64
N GLY A 348 -11.63 -24.99 32.80
CA GLY A 348 -12.08 -26.30 32.34
C GLY A 348 -11.47 -26.72 31.00
N GLU A 349 -12.31 -27.28 30.14
CA GLU A 349 -12.00 -27.49 28.72
C GLU A 349 -12.32 -26.21 27.94
N LEU A 350 -11.48 -25.89 26.95
CA LEU A 350 -11.55 -24.72 26.10
C LEU A 350 -11.98 -25.16 24.69
N PRO A 351 -13.14 -24.74 24.20
CA PRO A 351 -13.51 -24.88 22.79
C PRO A 351 -12.52 -24.19 21.85
N LEU A 352 -12.12 -24.89 20.78
CA LEU A 352 -11.28 -24.36 19.70
C LEU A 352 -12.07 -24.16 18.41
N ARG A 353 -13.06 -25.03 18.15
CA ARG A 353 -13.95 -24.95 16.99
C ARG A 353 -15.41 -24.94 17.37
N ALA A 354 -16.19 -24.09 16.70
CA ALA A 354 -17.61 -23.91 16.97
C ALA A 354 -18.49 -24.34 15.77
N GLU A 355 -19.60 -25.01 16.06
CA GLU A 355 -20.69 -25.21 15.10
C GLU A 355 -21.96 -24.50 15.58
N TRP A 356 -22.66 -23.84 14.66
CA TRP A 356 -24.01 -23.32 14.90
C TRP A 356 -25.01 -24.45 15.15
N VAL A 357 -25.96 -24.20 16.05
CA VAL A 357 -27.05 -25.14 16.35
C VAL A 357 -28.41 -24.47 16.28
N GLU A 358 -29.42 -25.25 15.92
CA GLU A 358 -30.83 -24.88 15.97
C GLU A 358 -31.31 -24.76 17.43
N ALA A 359 -32.07 -23.72 17.74
CA ALA A 359 -32.76 -23.57 19.01
C ALA A 359 -34.00 -24.47 19.09
N GLU A 360 -34.38 -24.90 20.29
CA GLU A 360 -35.52 -25.80 20.51
C GLU A 360 -36.88 -25.19 20.15
N GLU A 361 -36.99 -23.86 20.17
CA GLU A 361 -38.20 -23.10 19.83
C GLU A 361 -38.00 -22.27 18.56
N ALA A 362 -38.95 -22.39 17.62
CA ALA A 362 -39.04 -21.49 16.46
C ALA A 362 -39.54 -20.11 16.89
N VAL A 363 -39.00 -19.06 16.26
CA VAL A 363 -39.26 -17.66 16.63
C VAL A 363 -39.96 -16.90 15.50
N THR A 364 -40.74 -15.89 15.87
CA THR A 364 -41.34 -14.94 14.91
C THR A 364 -40.37 -13.80 14.65
N VAL A 365 -40.01 -13.61 13.38
CA VAL A 365 -39.10 -12.56 12.89
C VAL A 365 -39.84 -11.66 11.91
N GLN A 366 -39.73 -10.35 12.09
CA GLN A 366 -40.32 -9.35 11.19
C GLN A 366 -39.55 -9.32 9.87
N GLY A 367 -40.22 -9.68 8.78
CA GLY A 367 -39.68 -9.63 7.43
C GLY A 367 -40.63 -8.94 6.45
N TYR A 368 -40.38 -9.17 5.17
CA TYR A 368 -41.18 -8.65 4.08
C TYR A 368 -41.56 -9.76 3.08
N GLN A 369 -42.48 -9.47 2.17
CA GLN A 369 -42.76 -10.29 0.99
C GLN A 369 -43.06 -9.40 -0.21
N ARG A 370 -42.79 -9.94 -1.41
CA ARG A 370 -43.18 -9.31 -2.67
C ARG A 370 -44.69 -9.43 -2.91
N PRO A 371 -45.28 -8.64 -3.83
CA PRO A 371 -46.73 -8.66 -4.07
C PRO A 371 -47.30 -10.00 -4.56
N ASP A 372 -46.46 -10.89 -5.10
CA ASP A 372 -46.80 -12.28 -5.47
C ASP A 372 -46.83 -13.27 -4.28
N GLY A 373 -46.40 -12.82 -3.09
CA GLY A 373 -46.32 -13.63 -1.85
C GLY A 373 -44.99 -14.36 -1.64
N SER A 374 -44.05 -14.24 -2.58
CA SER A 374 -42.70 -14.81 -2.43
C SER A 374 -41.82 -13.97 -1.47
N PRO A 375 -40.76 -14.56 -0.88
CA PRO A 375 -39.79 -13.78 -0.11
C PRO A 375 -39.05 -12.76 -1.00
N PRO A 376 -38.48 -11.69 -0.42
CA PRO A 376 -37.55 -10.79 -1.11
C PRO A 376 -36.36 -11.56 -1.71
N HIS A 377 -35.67 -10.94 -2.67
CA HIS A 377 -34.38 -11.49 -3.10
C HIS A 377 -33.35 -11.35 -1.97
N SER A 378 -32.67 -12.44 -1.61
CA SER A 378 -31.87 -12.60 -0.38
C SER A 378 -30.51 -11.86 -0.36
N THR A 379 -30.38 -10.78 -1.12
CA THR A 379 -29.18 -9.95 -1.20
C THR A 379 -29.61 -8.50 -1.37
N ALA A 380 -29.08 -7.58 -0.55
CA ALA A 380 -29.40 -6.16 -0.59
C ALA A 380 -29.04 -5.54 -1.97
N SER A 381 -30.04 -5.49 -2.86
CA SER A 381 -29.92 -4.99 -4.23
C SER A 381 -30.97 -3.89 -4.46
N PRO A 382 -30.63 -2.75 -5.09
CA PRO A 382 -31.57 -1.68 -5.43
C PRO A 382 -32.65 -2.05 -6.48
N GLN A 383 -33.02 -3.32 -6.60
CA GLN A 383 -33.75 -3.91 -7.74
C GLN A 383 -35.16 -4.43 -7.39
N GLU A 384 -35.65 -4.28 -6.16
CA GLU A 384 -37.06 -4.54 -5.86
C GLU A 384 -37.93 -3.36 -6.35
N VAL A 385 -38.26 -3.42 -7.65
CA VAL A 385 -39.06 -2.42 -8.39
C VAL A 385 -40.51 -2.34 -7.88
N GLU A 386 -41.00 -3.37 -7.19
CA GLU A 386 -42.34 -3.42 -6.60
C GLU A 386 -42.30 -3.23 -5.07
N PRO A 387 -43.24 -2.47 -4.49
CA PRO A 387 -43.24 -2.20 -3.05
C PRO A 387 -43.53 -3.47 -2.24
N LEU A 388 -42.57 -3.82 -1.38
CA LEU A 388 -42.69 -4.87 -0.39
C LEU A 388 -43.87 -4.66 0.57
N ARG A 389 -44.36 -5.77 1.13
CA ARG A 389 -45.36 -5.79 2.20
C ARG A 389 -44.77 -6.45 3.44
N GLU A 390 -45.00 -5.86 4.61
CA GLU A 390 -44.61 -6.42 5.90
C GLU A 390 -45.21 -7.82 6.11
N LYS A 391 -44.44 -8.70 6.73
CA LYS A 391 -44.85 -10.07 7.07
C LYS A 391 -43.97 -10.66 8.16
N ASP A 392 -44.62 -11.15 9.20
CA ASP A 392 -43.98 -12.00 10.20
C ASP A 392 -43.72 -13.41 9.63
N TYR A 393 -42.50 -13.91 9.84
CA TYR A 393 -42.09 -15.27 9.49
C TYR A 393 -41.79 -16.07 10.75
N VAL A 394 -42.33 -17.28 10.86
CA VAL A 394 -41.96 -18.24 11.92
C VAL A 394 -40.81 -19.10 11.40
N VAL A 395 -39.66 -19.00 12.05
CA VAL A 395 -38.38 -19.56 11.55
C VAL A 395 -37.61 -20.32 12.62
N SER A 396 -36.80 -21.27 12.18
CA SER A 396 -35.76 -21.91 12.99
C SER A 396 -34.69 -20.87 13.37
N LEU A 397 -34.33 -20.79 14.64
CA LEU A 397 -33.35 -19.82 15.14
C LEU A 397 -31.97 -20.48 15.32
N TRP A 398 -30.96 -19.93 14.66
CA TRP A 398 -29.58 -20.41 14.70
C TRP A 398 -28.66 -19.29 15.21
N ASN A 399 -28.77 -18.95 16.50
CA ASN A 399 -28.03 -17.85 17.15
C ASN A 399 -27.19 -18.29 18.38
N ARG A 400 -26.84 -19.57 18.43
CA ARG A 400 -25.91 -20.16 19.41
C ARG A 400 -24.96 -21.09 18.67
N ALA A 401 -23.68 -21.03 19.02
CA ALA A 401 -22.69 -22.01 18.58
C ALA A 401 -22.23 -22.88 19.76
N VAL A 402 -21.73 -24.09 19.48
CA VAL A 402 -21.27 -25.08 20.48
C VAL A 402 -19.89 -25.61 20.16
N GLY A 403 -19.08 -25.85 21.20
CA GLY A 403 -17.71 -26.32 21.07
C GLY A 403 -17.63 -27.80 20.65
N ARG A 404 -17.20 -28.06 19.40
CA ARG A 404 -17.05 -29.42 18.84
C ARG A 404 -15.68 -30.02 19.08
N ARG A 405 -14.64 -29.21 18.91
CA ARG A 405 -13.26 -29.54 19.30
C ARG A 405 -12.92 -28.73 20.53
N GLN A 406 -12.46 -29.40 21.59
CA GLN A 406 -12.11 -28.76 22.86
C GLN A 406 -10.78 -29.32 23.37
N VAL A 407 -10.02 -28.50 24.09
CA VAL A 407 -8.76 -28.91 24.73
C VAL A 407 -8.77 -28.54 26.21
N ARG A 408 -8.21 -29.41 27.05
CA ARG A 408 -7.83 -29.01 28.41
C ARG A 408 -6.57 -28.13 28.32
N LEU A 409 -6.57 -27.01 29.06
CA LEU A 409 -5.42 -26.11 29.10
C LEU A 409 -4.15 -26.84 29.61
N PRO A 410 -2.99 -26.68 28.95
CA PRO A 410 -1.69 -27.08 29.50
C PRO A 410 -1.27 -26.13 30.64
N ALA A 411 -0.14 -26.41 31.31
CA ALA A 411 0.43 -25.49 32.30
C ALA A 411 1.05 -24.24 31.62
N ALA A 412 1.70 -24.44 30.46
CA ALA A 412 2.21 -23.37 29.61
C ALA A 412 2.25 -23.80 28.14
N TYR A 413 2.37 -22.82 27.24
CA TYR A 413 2.83 -23.02 25.87
C TYR A 413 4.28 -22.56 25.74
N VAL A 414 5.03 -23.18 24.82
CA VAL A 414 6.40 -22.76 24.48
C VAL A 414 6.54 -22.58 22.97
N ILE A 415 7.08 -21.43 22.58
CA ILE A 415 7.18 -20.95 21.20
C ILE A 415 8.67 -20.72 20.89
N PRO A 416 9.25 -21.37 19.86
CA PRO A 416 10.62 -21.12 19.43
C PRO A 416 10.86 -19.66 19.06
N GLU A 417 12.04 -19.12 19.36
CA GLU A 417 12.30 -17.68 19.23
C GLU A 417 12.14 -17.14 17.80
N GLN A 418 12.35 -17.97 16.78
CA GLN A 418 12.19 -17.61 15.36
C GLN A 418 10.78 -17.17 14.96
N TYR A 419 9.78 -17.31 15.84
CA TYR A 419 8.41 -16.79 15.67
C TYR A 419 8.15 -15.52 16.50
N ALA A 420 9.18 -14.70 16.74
CA ALA A 420 9.08 -13.44 17.47
C ALA A 420 7.95 -12.51 16.96
N TRP A 421 7.65 -12.51 15.66
CA TRP A 421 6.52 -11.78 15.06
C TRP A 421 5.15 -12.24 15.60
N ALA A 422 4.97 -13.55 15.79
CA ALA A 422 3.78 -14.11 16.43
C ALA A 422 3.74 -13.77 17.92
N VAL A 423 4.88 -13.91 18.61
CA VAL A 423 4.99 -13.57 20.04
C VAL A 423 4.72 -12.07 20.30
N SER A 424 5.09 -11.18 19.37
CA SER A 424 4.77 -9.77 19.50
C SER A 424 3.26 -9.50 19.46
N ARG A 425 2.47 -10.34 18.76
CA ARG A 425 1.00 -10.25 18.83
C ARG A 425 0.54 -10.48 20.25
N LEU A 426 0.99 -11.56 20.89
CA LEU A 426 0.63 -11.89 22.28
C LEU A 426 0.96 -10.75 23.25
N LEU A 427 2.13 -10.11 23.07
CA LEU A 427 2.51 -8.94 23.88
C LEU A 427 1.60 -7.73 23.61
N TYR A 428 1.21 -7.48 22.35
CA TYR A 428 0.22 -6.44 22.01
C TYR A 428 -1.20 -6.77 22.52
N GLN A 429 -1.51 -8.06 22.71
CA GLN A 429 -2.75 -8.52 23.37
C GLN A 429 -2.73 -8.33 24.90
N GLY A 430 -1.62 -7.90 25.51
CA GLY A 430 -1.47 -7.80 26.96
C GLY A 430 -1.23 -9.14 27.67
N ILE A 431 -0.91 -10.22 26.91
CA ILE A 431 -0.62 -11.55 27.48
C ILE A 431 0.78 -11.53 28.10
N GLU A 432 0.92 -12.02 29.33
CA GLU A 432 2.22 -12.21 29.97
C GLU A 432 3.01 -13.30 29.23
N VAL A 433 4.11 -12.89 28.58
CA VAL A 433 5.09 -13.77 27.97
C VAL A 433 6.39 -13.70 28.77
N ARG A 434 7.07 -14.85 28.91
CA ARG A 434 8.41 -14.97 29.51
C ARG A 434 9.41 -15.53 28.49
N ARG A 435 10.73 -15.42 28.72
CA ARG A 435 11.78 -16.03 27.86
C ARG A 435 12.67 -16.97 28.67
N LEU A 436 13.00 -18.17 28.15
CA LEU A 436 13.90 -19.12 28.83
C LEU A 436 15.33 -18.57 28.87
N ALA A 437 15.86 -18.34 30.08
CA ALA A 437 17.24 -17.86 30.27
C ALA A 437 18.30 -18.94 29.97
N SER A 438 17.96 -20.21 30.15
CA SER A 438 18.79 -21.39 29.88
C SER A 438 17.94 -22.54 29.32
N PRO A 439 18.53 -23.52 28.62
CA PRO A 439 17.79 -24.70 28.16
C PRO A 439 17.28 -25.53 29.34
N LEU A 440 16.16 -26.24 29.16
CA LEU A 440 15.65 -27.21 30.13
C LEU A 440 14.96 -28.39 29.43
N THR A 441 14.59 -29.44 30.19
CA THR A 441 13.77 -30.55 29.69
C THR A 441 12.43 -30.53 30.39
N ALA A 442 11.33 -30.72 29.66
CA ALA A 442 9.98 -30.77 30.20
C ALA A 442 9.12 -31.86 29.54
N THR A 443 8.10 -32.33 30.24
CA THR A 443 7.04 -33.18 29.68
C THR A 443 6.10 -32.34 28.82
N ALA A 444 6.11 -32.59 27.51
CA ALA A 444 5.28 -31.85 26.55
C ALA A 444 4.38 -32.77 25.71
N GLU A 445 3.33 -32.15 25.20
CA GLU A 445 2.45 -32.66 24.16
C GLU A 445 2.73 -31.85 22.88
N SER A 446 3.26 -32.51 21.86
CA SER A 446 3.63 -31.91 20.57
C SER A 446 2.71 -32.42 19.48
N TYR A 447 2.35 -31.54 18.55
CA TYR A 447 1.46 -31.87 17.44
C TYR A 447 2.23 -32.17 16.13
N VAL A 448 1.77 -33.17 15.40
CA VAL A 448 2.13 -33.39 13.98
C VAL A 448 0.95 -32.95 13.12
N LEU A 449 1.25 -32.13 12.11
CA LEU A 449 0.28 -31.59 11.16
C LEU A 449 -0.15 -32.71 10.20
N GLN A 450 -1.40 -33.16 10.27
CA GLN A 450 -1.91 -34.23 9.41
C GLN A 450 -2.48 -33.65 8.10
N GLU A 451 -3.19 -32.53 8.19
CA GLU A 451 -3.72 -31.78 7.05
C GLU A 451 -3.54 -30.28 7.27
N VAL A 452 -3.23 -29.53 6.20
CA VAL A 452 -3.13 -28.06 6.19
C VAL A 452 -3.83 -27.53 4.94
N GLN A 453 -5.12 -27.26 5.06
CA GLN A 453 -5.92 -26.65 4.00
C GLN A 453 -5.62 -25.15 3.93
N ARG A 454 -5.53 -24.61 2.70
CA ARG A 454 -5.25 -23.20 2.42
C ARG A 454 -6.48 -22.57 1.74
N GLY A 455 -7.14 -21.66 2.45
CA GLY A 455 -8.26 -20.87 1.93
C GLY A 455 -7.81 -19.66 1.11
N GLU A 456 -8.76 -18.78 0.81
CA GLU A 456 -8.50 -17.53 0.11
C GLU A 456 -7.70 -16.52 0.97
N ALA A 457 -7.16 -15.50 0.31
CA ALA A 457 -6.38 -14.47 0.98
C ALA A 457 -7.29 -13.40 1.59
N VAL A 458 -7.13 -13.14 2.89
CA VAL A 458 -7.86 -12.11 3.65
C VAL A 458 -6.83 -11.14 4.23
N GLN A 459 -6.87 -9.88 3.79
CA GLN A 459 -5.95 -8.82 4.22
C GLN A 459 -4.44 -9.18 4.13
N GLY A 460 -4.05 -10.00 3.15
CA GLY A 460 -2.66 -10.46 2.95
C GLY A 460 -2.32 -11.80 3.62
N HIS A 461 -3.14 -12.28 4.55
CA HIS A 461 -3.00 -13.62 5.14
C HIS A 461 -3.72 -14.68 4.31
N LYS A 462 -3.14 -15.87 4.16
CA LYS A 462 -3.85 -17.04 3.59
C LYS A 462 -4.43 -17.84 4.74
N LEU A 463 -5.75 -17.81 4.92
CA LEU A 463 -6.38 -18.46 6.07
C LEU A 463 -6.21 -19.98 6.00
N LEU A 464 -5.83 -20.60 7.12
CA LEU A 464 -5.55 -22.04 7.22
C LEU A 464 -6.58 -22.78 8.05
N ALA A 465 -6.91 -24.00 7.65
CA ALA A 465 -7.54 -24.99 8.51
C ALA A 465 -6.59 -26.18 8.69
N VAL A 466 -6.40 -26.63 9.94
CA VAL A 466 -5.35 -27.57 10.32
C VAL A 466 -5.92 -28.70 11.18
N GLU A 467 -5.63 -29.94 10.81
CA GLU A 467 -5.89 -31.15 11.61
C GLU A 467 -4.57 -31.69 12.17
N VAL A 468 -4.55 -32.14 13.44
CA VAL A 468 -3.31 -32.64 14.08
C VAL A 468 -3.47 -33.97 14.82
N GLU A 469 -2.37 -34.71 14.91
CA GLU A 469 -2.16 -35.81 15.85
C GLU A 469 -1.29 -35.34 17.03
N SER A 470 -1.62 -35.76 18.26
CA SER A 470 -0.86 -35.39 19.46
C SER A 470 0.05 -36.51 19.96
N HIS A 471 1.28 -36.14 20.31
CA HIS A 471 2.27 -37.07 20.87
C HIS A 471 2.87 -36.51 22.15
N ARG A 472 2.88 -37.30 23.23
CA ARG A 472 3.49 -36.94 24.51
C ARG A 472 4.92 -37.45 24.58
N SER A 473 5.86 -36.57 24.92
CA SER A 473 7.28 -36.91 25.07
C SER A 473 7.98 -35.94 26.02
N ALA A 474 9.12 -36.37 26.56
CA ALA A 474 10.07 -35.42 27.16
C ALA A 474 10.79 -34.69 26.03
N VAL A 475 10.76 -33.36 26.05
CA VAL A 475 11.38 -32.50 25.04
C VAL A 475 12.43 -31.60 25.67
N ALA A 476 13.52 -31.34 24.95
CA ALA A 476 14.39 -30.22 25.26
C ALA A 476 13.70 -28.92 24.80
N LEU A 477 13.79 -27.89 25.62
CA LEU A 477 13.36 -26.53 25.32
C LEU A 477 14.60 -25.63 25.29
N ASP A 478 14.83 -24.97 24.17
CA ASP A 478 16.06 -24.19 23.97
C ASP A 478 16.01 -22.84 24.69
N ARG A 479 17.19 -22.35 25.09
CA ARG A 479 17.38 -20.97 25.54
C ARG A 479 16.80 -20.00 24.50
N GLY A 480 16.21 -18.91 24.97
CA GLY A 480 15.63 -17.89 24.09
C GLY A 480 14.19 -18.17 23.68
N SER A 481 13.70 -19.42 23.79
CA SER A 481 12.29 -19.75 23.56
C SER A 481 11.36 -18.96 24.48
N TYR A 482 10.20 -18.56 23.95
CA TYR A 482 9.18 -17.82 24.68
C TYR A 482 8.21 -18.78 25.38
N VAL A 483 7.78 -18.43 26.59
CA VAL A 483 6.93 -19.24 27.46
C VAL A 483 5.68 -18.44 27.84
N VAL A 484 4.51 -19.07 27.71
CA VAL A 484 3.20 -18.46 28.01
C VAL A 484 2.49 -19.35 29.02
N GLU A 485 2.60 -19.03 30.32
CA GLU A 485 1.88 -19.72 31.40
C GLU A 485 0.36 -19.54 31.22
N THR A 486 -0.44 -20.60 31.35
CA THR A 486 -1.92 -20.47 31.25
C THR A 486 -2.58 -19.97 32.54
N ALA A 487 -1.82 -19.97 33.64
CA ALA A 487 -2.21 -19.50 34.98
C ALA A 487 -2.10 -17.96 35.14
N GLN A 488 -2.55 -17.22 34.12
CA GLN A 488 -2.60 -15.75 34.05
C GLN A 488 -3.99 -15.29 33.60
N PRO A 489 -4.44 -14.04 33.83
CA PRO A 489 -5.80 -13.59 33.47
C PRO A 489 -6.22 -13.93 32.04
N LEU A 490 -5.39 -13.62 31.03
CA LEU A 490 -5.69 -13.90 29.61
C LEU A 490 -5.31 -15.31 29.13
N GLY A 491 -4.89 -16.22 30.02
CA GLY A 491 -4.33 -17.53 29.64
C GLY A 491 -5.26 -18.47 28.85
N ALA A 492 -6.58 -18.28 28.93
CA ALA A 492 -7.55 -18.99 28.08
C ALA A 492 -7.60 -18.43 26.64
N PHE A 493 -7.50 -17.10 26.49
CA PHE A 493 -7.38 -16.45 25.18
C PHE A 493 -6.01 -16.76 24.54
N ALA A 494 -4.93 -16.74 25.33
CA ALA A 494 -3.60 -17.17 24.89
C ALA A 494 -3.58 -18.62 24.37
N ALA A 495 -4.32 -19.52 25.02
CA ALA A 495 -4.53 -20.87 24.53
C ALA A 495 -5.31 -20.89 23.20
N TYR A 496 -6.43 -20.19 23.10
CA TYR A 496 -7.22 -20.10 21.86
C TYR A 496 -6.40 -19.58 20.67
N LEU A 497 -5.47 -18.66 20.92
CA LEU A 497 -4.54 -18.14 19.91
C LEU A 497 -3.49 -19.19 19.50
N LEU A 498 -2.97 -19.99 20.43
CA LEU A 498 -1.79 -20.83 20.21
C LEU A 498 -2.06 -22.27 19.78
N GLU A 499 -3.28 -22.78 19.97
CA GLU A 499 -3.65 -24.13 19.53
C GLU A 499 -3.82 -24.21 18.00
N PRO A 500 -3.28 -25.25 17.32
CA PRO A 500 -3.27 -25.32 15.86
C PRO A 500 -4.65 -25.49 15.23
N GLU A 501 -5.58 -26.11 15.95
CA GLU A 501 -6.93 -26.45 15.45
C GLU A 501 -7.98 -25.38 15.72
N SER A 502 -7.57 -24.20 16.21
CA SER A 502 -8.45 -23.08 16.53
C SER A 502 -9.01 -22.41 15.27
N ASP A 503 -10.34 -22.19 15.22
CA ASP A 503 -11.04 -21.58 14.07
C ASP A 503 -10.47 -20.21 13.65
N ASP A 504 -9.80 -19.51 14.58
CA ASP A 504 -9.29 -18.14 14.37
C ASP A 504 -7.94 -17.88 15.07
N GLY A 505 -7.19 -18.96 15.37
CA GLY A 505 -5.90 -18.88 16.04
C GLY A 505 -4.77 -18.33 15.16
N MET A 506 -3.57 -18.21 15.75
CA MET A 506 -2.37 -17.76 15.04
C MET A 506 -1.95 -18.72 13.91
N ALA A 507 -2.30 -20.01 14.03
CA ALA A 507 -2.17 -20.98 12.95
C ALA A 507 -3.13 -20.69 11.79
N ALA A 508 -4.40 -20.36 12.08
CA ALA A 508 -5.40 -19.99 11.07
C ALA A 508 -5.02 -18.70 10.33
N TRP A 509 -4.46 -17.71 11.04
CA TRP A 509 -3.86 -16.51 10.47
C TRP A 509 -2.40 -16.69 9.99
N ASN A 510 -1.98 -17.93 9.69
CA ASN A 510 -0.70 -18.30 9.10
C ASN A 510 0.58 -17.65 9.68
N PHE A 511 0.57 -17.23 10.96
CA PHE A 511 1.70 -16.56 11.62
C PHE A 511 2.98 -17.41 11.72
N PHE A 512 2.84 -18.73 11.56
CA PHE A 512 3.93 -19.70 11.57
C PHE A 512 4.36 -20.17 10.16
N ASP A 513 3.80 -19.61 9.08
CA ASP A 513 4.27 -19.90 7.72
C ASP A 513 5.76 -19.48 7.55
N PRO A 514 6.54 -20.24 6.74
CA PRO A 514 6.12 -21.33 5.85
C PRO A 514 6.11 -22.72 6.49
N ASP A 515 6.28 -22.80 7.81
CA ASP A 515 6.61 -24.07 8.49
C ASP A 515 5.35 -24.93 8.77
N LEU A 516 4.16 -24.43 8.41
CA LEU A 516 2.89 -25.14 8.49
C LEU A 516 2.69 -26.06 7.28
N VAL A 517 3.27 -27.26 7.37
CA VAL A 517 3.35 -28.27 6.31
C VAL A 517 2.84 -29.62 6.82
N ALA A 518 1.94 -30.27 6.09
CA ALA A 518 1.47 -31.61 6.44
C ALA A 518 2.63 -32.63 6.46
N GLY A 519 2.68 -33.45 7.51
CA GLY A 519 3.78 -34.36 7.85
C GLY A 519 4.81 -33.77 8.83
N GLU A 520 4.89 -32.45 8.98
CA GLU A 520 5.82 -31.78 9.90
C GLU A 520 5.21 -31.52 11.28
N LYS A 521 6.04 -31.10 12.24
CA LYS A 521 5.56 -30.69 13.57
C LYS A 521 5.04 -29.26 13.58
N TYR A 522 3.94 -29.04 14.29
CA TYR A 522 3.52 -27.69 14.66
C TYR A 522 4.54 -27.07 15.63
N PRO A 523 4.99 -25.81 15.44
CA PRO A 523 6.10 -25.25 16.21
C PRO A 523 5.80 -24.93 17.68
N VAL A 524 4.53 -24.80 18.09
CA VAL A 524 4.18 -24.50 19.49
C VAL A 524 3.98 -25.79 20.29
N LEU A 525 4.64 -25.87 21.45
CA LEU A 525 4.62 -27.02 22.35
C LEU A 525 3.69 -26.77 23.56
N ARG A 526 2.88 -27.75 23.93
CA ARG A 526 2.03 -27.73 25.14
C ARG A 526 2.79 -28.37 26.31
N ILE A 527 3.14 -27.61 27.34
CA ILE A 527 3.86 -28.10 28.52
C ILE A 527 2.87 -28.57 29.59
N LEU A 528 3.00 -29.81 30.06
CA LEU A 528 2.02 -30.46 30.93
C LEU A 528 2.29 -30.27 32.44
N GLU A 529 3.37 -29.58 32.79
CA GLU A 529 3.90 -29.40 34.15
C GLU A 529 4.37 -27.95 34.39
N GLU A 530 4.42 -27.51 35.65
CA GLU A 530 4.87 -26.15 35.98
C GLU A 530 6.37 -25.96 35.75
N LEU A 531 6.76 -24.85 35.12
CA LEU A 531 8.16 -24.53 34.84
C LEU A 531 8.81 -23.70 35.97
N PRO A 532 10.13 -23.86 36.25
CA PRO A 532 10.79 -23.14 37.35
C PRO A 532 10.84 -21.62 37.13
N ARG A 533 10.01 -20.86 37.86
CA ARG A 533 9.84 -19.40 37.69
C ARG A 533 11.13 -18.58 37.77
N GLU A 534 12.12 -19.02 38.54
CA GLU A 534 13.42 -18.34 38.68
C GLU A 534 14.24 -18.32 37.37
N VAL A 535 13.90 -19.16 36.38
CA VAL A 535 14.62 -19.32 35.10
C VAL A 535 13.96 -18.54 33.96
N VAL A 536 12.77 -17.95 34.17
CA VAL A 536 11.92 -17.42 33.09
C VAL A 536 11.45 -15.97 33.37
N PRO A 537 12.29 -14.95 33.11
CA PRO A 537 11.91 -13.54 33.24
C PRO A 537 10.80 -13.13 32.26
N LEU A 538 9.96 -12.18 32.69
CA LEU A 538 8.93 -11.53 31.84
C LEU A 538 9.56 -10.74 30.69
N VAL A 539 8.85 -10.72 29.57
CA VAL A 539 9.22 -10.03 28.32
C VAL A 539 8.30 -8.82 28.13
N GLN A 540 8.87 -7.69 27.70
CA GLN A 540 8.10 -6.48 27.35
C GLN A 540 7.96 -6.30 25.83
N GLN A 541 8.93 -6.79 25.06
CA GLN A 541 8.96 -6.75 23.59
C GLN A 541 9.65 -8.02 23.06
N ALA A 542 9.14 -8.60 21.98
CA ALA A 542 9.78 -9.75 21.34
C ALA A 542 11.03 -9.28 20.56
N ALA A 543 12.18 -9.92 20.80
CA ALA A 543 13.41 -9.60 20.09
C ALA A 543 13.39 -10.16 18.65
N PRO A 544 13.90 -9.42 17.64
CA PRO A 544 13.99 -9.91 16.26
C PRO A 544 14.86 -11.17 16.16
N ALA A 545 14.23 -12.30 15.82
CA ALA A 545 14.84 -13.62 15.83
C ALA A 545 14.45 -14.49 14.62
N GLU A 546 13.59 -13.99 13.72
CA GLU A 546 13.16 -14.73 12.53
C GLU A 546 14.32 -14.86 11.52
N ARG A 547 14.65 -16.10 11.13
CA ARG A 547 15.73 -16.38 10.17
C ARG A 547 15.21 -16.50 8.73
N LEU A 548 16.01 -15.99 7.81
CA LEU A 548 15.85 -16.14 6.36
C LEU A 548 16.42 -17.50 5.93
N THR A 549 15.76 -18.13 4.95
CA THR A 549 16.22 -19.39 4.35
C THR A 549 15.95 -19.37 2.85
N LEU A 550 16.64 -20.21 2.07
CA LEU A 550 16.35 -20.36 0.64
C LEU A 550 14.88 -20.73 0.39
N SER A 551 14.25 -21.52 1.28
CA SER A 551 12.83 -21.84 1.16
C SER A 551 11.93 -20.62 1.44
N ARG A 552 12.24 -19.83 2.48
CA ARG A 552 11.52 -18.58 2.80
C ARG A 552 11.70 -17.49 1.75
N LEU A 553 12.76 -17.54 0.93
CA LEU A 553 13.02 -16.53 -0.11
C LEU A 553 12.64 -16.95 -1.54
N LEU A 554 12.65 -18.26 -1.85
CA LEU A 554 12.61 -18.75 -3.25
C LEU A 554 11.66 -19.93 -3.50
N HIS A 555 10.99 -20.50 -2.49
CA HIS A 555 10.09 -21.63 -2.71
C HIS A 555 8.79 -21.17 -3.39
N PRO A 556 8.35 -21.75 -4.53
CA PRO A 556 7.27 -21.21 -5.36
C PRO A 556 5.94 -21.02 -4.60
N GLU A 557 5.63 -21.91 -3.66
CA GLU A 557 4.39 -21.87 -2.86
C GLU A 557 4.58 -21.35 -1.43
N ARG A 558 5.84 -21.15 -0.98
CA ARG A 558 6.20 -20.97 0.45
C ARG A 558 7.20 -19.83 0.69
N ALA A 559 7.54 -19.05 -0.33
CA ALA A 559 8.29 -17.82 -0.13
C ALA A 559 7.43 -16.80 0.63
N VAL A 560 8.05 -16.08 1.57
CA VAL A 560 7.48 -14.93 2.26
C VAL A 560 8.01 -13.69 1.54
N ASP A 561 7.12 -12.82 1.08
CA ASP A 561 7.54 -11.57 0.46
C ASP A 561 7.90 -10.54 1.54
N TYR A 562 9.20 -10.43 1.83
CA TYR A 562 9.74 -9.37 2.68
C TYR A 562 10.02 -8.07 1.90
N SER A 563 9.85 -8.06 0.56
CA SER A 563 10.12 -6.88 -0.26
C SER A 563 8.94 -5.91 -0.34
N ASP A 564 7.70 -6.41 -0.28
CA ASP A 564 6.48 -5.58 -0.33
C ASP A 564 6.44 -4.61 -1.54
N ASP A 565 7.12 -4.95 -2.64
CA ASP A 565 7.14 -4.16 -3.89
C ASP A 565 5.88 -4.50 -4.72
N ARG A 566 4.71 -4.34 -4.08
CA ARG A 566 3.40 -4.54 -4.70
C ARG A 566 3.23 -3.55 -5.86
N PRO A 567 2.99 -4.01 -7.10
CA PRO A 567 2.81 -3.12 -8.24
C PRO A 567 1.51 -2.34 -8.10
N LEU A 568 1.63 -1.05 -7.78
CA LEU A 568 0.50 -0.16 -7.59
C LEU A 568 0.15 0.55 -8.91
N ASP A 569 -0.90 0.08 -9.57
CA ASP A 569 -1.46 0.71 -10.77
C ASP A 569 -2.14 2.05 -10.42
N VAL A 570 -1.33 3.11 -10.32
CA VAL A 570 -1.76 4.48 -10.06
C VAL A 570 -1.22 5.46 -11.12
N ARG A 571 -2.11 6.27 -11.71
CA ARG A 571 -1.79 7.13 -12.87
C ARG A 571 -2.62 8.41 -12.85
N TRP A 572 -1.99 9.57 -13.05
CA TRP A 572 -2.71 10.83 -13.29
C TRP A 572 -3.56 10.76 -14.57
N LEU A 573 -4.84 11.14 -14.47
CA LEU A 573 -5.77 11.23 -15.60
C LEU A 573 -5.87 12.67 -16.11
N ASP A 574 -6.01 13.63 -15.18
CA ASP A 574 -6.08 15.05 -15.47
C ASP A 574 -5.26 15.86 -14.45
N ASN A 575 -5.38 17.18 -14.53
CA ASN A 575 -4.76 18.16 -13.64
C ASN A 575 -4.77 17.77 -12.15
N ASP A 576 -5.93 17.34 -11.64
CA ASP A 576 -6.19 17.21 -10.21
C ASP A 576 -6.84 15.84 -9.84
N LYS A 577 -6.97 14.90 -10.79
CA LYS A 577 -7.46 13.52 -10.59
C LYS A 577 -6.50 12.43 -11.06
N TYR A 578 -6.45 11.34 -10.30
CA TYR A 578 -5.72 10.11 -10.66
C TYR A 578 -6.65 8.89 -10.66
N ALA A 579 -6.31 7.89 -11.46
CA ALA A 579 -6.90 6.56 -11.39
C ALA A 579 -6.06 5.64 -10.49
N ILE A 580 -6.71 4.69 -9.84
CA ILE A 580 -6.10 3.62 -9.05
C ILE A 580 -6.87 2.31 -9.21
N VAL A 581 -6.17 1.17 -9.22
CA VAL A 581 -6.79 -0.16 -9.10
C VAL A 581 -6.76 -0.64 -7.65
N ARG A 582 -7.91 -1.04 -7.10
CA ARG A 582 -8.07 -1.71 -5.79
C ARG A 582 -9.06 -2.86 -5.95
N ASP A 583 -8.70 -4.06 -5.51
CA ASP A 583 -9.55 -5.26 -5.56
C ASP A 583 -10.12 -5.58 -6.96
N GLY A 584 -9.35 -5.30 -8.02
CA GLY A 584 -9.77 -5.43 -9.41
C GLY A 584 -10.72 -4.33 -9.92
N ARG A 585 -11.20 -3.45 -9.03
CA ARG A 585 -12.00 -2.26 -9.35
C ARG A 585 -11.05 -1.10 -9.69
N CYS A 586 -11.31 -0.40 -10.80
CA CYS A 586 -10.61 0.86 -11.08
C CYS A 586 -11.44 2.03 -10.57
N LEU A 587 -10.83 2.89 -9.75
CA LEU A 587 -11.44 4.06 -9.15
C LEU A 587 -10.74 5.33 -9.68
N ILE A 588 -11.50 6.38 -9.96
CA ILE A 588 -10.99 7.74 -10.13
C ILE A 588 -11.05 8.42 -8.76
N VAL A 589 -9.95 9.03 -8.35
CA VAL A 589 -9.83 9.75 -7.07
C VAL A 589 -9.45 11.20 -7.33
N ASP A 590 -10.21 12.12 -6.73
CA ASP A 590 -9.87 13.54 -6.68
C ASP A 590 -8.74 13.79 -5.66
N ALA A 591 -7.68 14.46 -6.09
CA ALA A 591 -6.49 14.66 -5.27
C ALA A 591 -6.76 15.60 -4.09
N ALA A 592 -7.52 16.67 -4.31
CA ALA A 592 -7.77 17.72 -3.32
C ALA A 592 -8.75 17.27 -2.22
N THR A 593 -9.83 16.57 -2.61
CA THR A 593 -10.94 16.20 -1.73
C THR A 593 -10.91 14.75 -1.28
N GLY A 594 -10.34 13.84 -2.07
CA GLY A 594 -10.42 12.39 -1.82
C GLY A 594 -11.76 11.75 -2.17
N GLY A 595 -12.61 12.43 -2.94
CA GLY A 595 -13.78 11.79 -3.54
C GLY A 595 -13.36 10.69 -4.51
N GLU A 596 -13.74 9.46 -4.22
CA GLU A 596 -13.52 8.28 -5.07
C GLU A 596 -14.81 7.94 -5.85
N GLN A 597 -14.69 7.53 -7.11
CA GLN A 597 -15.80 7.05 -7.94
C GLN A 597 -15.33 5.93 -8.91
N PRO A 598 -16.18 4.96 -9.30
CA PRO A 598 -15.79 3.95 -10.29
C PRO A 598 -15.41 4.54 -11.65
N TYR A 599 -14.38 4.00 -12.31
CA TYR A 599 -13.99 4.41 -13.67
C TYR A 599 -14.94 3.78 -14.70
N ARG A 600 -16.07 4.46 -14.95
CA ARG A 600 -17.20 3.97 -15.76
C ARG A 600 -16.81 3.64 -17.20
N GLU A 601 -15.87 4.38 -17.77
CA GLU A 601 -15.37 4.19 -19.13
C GLU A 601 -14.61 2.87 -19.30
N LEU A 602 -13.90 2.41 -18.27
CA LEU A 602 -13.22 1.11 -18.27
C LEU A 602 -14.23 -0.06 -18.27
N GLU A 603 -15.28 0.03 -17.45
CA GLU A 603 -16.36 -0.96 -17.46
C GLU A 603 -17.16 -0.91 -18.77
N LEU A 604 -17.34 0.27 -19.36
CA LEU A 604 -17.95 0.41 -20.68
C LEU A 604 -17.09 -0.23 -21.79
N LEU A 605 -15.75 -0.06 -21.73
CA LEU A 605 -14.81 -0.77 -22.62
C LEU A 605 -14.96 -2.29 -22.47
N ARG A 606 -14.91 -2.81 -21.23
CA ARG A 606 -15.06 -4.25 -20.92
C ARG A 606 -16.33 -4.84 -21.53
N ASN A 607 -17.48 -4.20 -21.27
CA ASN A 607 -18.77 -4.62 -21.80
C ASN A 607 -18.87 -4.52 -23.33
N LYS A 608 -18.14 -3.60 -23.97
CA LYS A 608 -18.17 -3.40 -25.43
C LYS A 608 -17.21 -4.32 -26.18
N LEU A 609 -16.07 -4.71 -25.58
CA LEU A 609 -15.21 -5.77 -26.12
C LEU A 609 -15.89 -7.14 -26.02
N ALA A 610 -16.52 -7.46 -24.88
CA ALA A 610 -17.26 -8.71 -24.67
C ALA A 610 -18.50 -8.89 -25.57
N ALA A 611 -18.87 -7.86 -26.34
CA ALA A 611 -19.93 -7.89 -27.35
C ALA A 611 -19.41 -8.09 -28.78
N LEU A 612 -18.09 -8.29 -28.97
CA LEU A 612 -17.46 -8.64 -30.23
C LEU A 612 -17.11 -10.14 -30.23
N ASP A 613 -17.35 -10.84 -31.34
CA ASP A 613 -17.06 -12.29 -31.49
C ASP A 613 -15.59 -12.68 -31.22
N ALA A 614 -14.70 -11.70 -31.17
CA ALA A 614 -13.29 -11.85 -30.85
C ALA A 614 -12.96 -12.02 -29.36
N PHE A 615 -13.90 -11.77 -28.43
CA PHE A 615 -13.64 -11.86 -26.98
C PHE A 615 -14.70 -12.69 -26.25
N ASP A 616 -14.27 -13.46 -25.24
CA ASP A 616 -15.15 -13.81 -24.13
C ASP A 616 -15.07 -12.75 -23.01
N VAL A 617 -15.94 -12.84 -22.00
CA VAL A 617 -16.03 -11.87 -20.90
C VAL A 617 -14.72 -11.79 -20.08
N GLY A 618 -13.99 -12.90 -19.92
CA GLY A 618 -12.70 -12.92 -19.25
C GLY A 618 -11.63 -12.24 -20.08
N GLN A 619 -11.52 -12.62 -21.37
CA GLN A 619 -10.59 -11.99 -22.32
C GLN A 619 -10.81 -10.48 -22.44
N ALA A 620 -12.08 -10.04 -22.49
CA ALA A 620 -12.43 -8.62 -22.51
C ALA A 620 -12.01 -7.89 -21.23
N ARG A 621 -12.21 -8.50 -20.05
CA ARG A 621 -11.79 -7.93 -18.75
C ARG A 621 -10.28 -7.83 -18.63
N ASP A 622 -9.56 -8.86 -19.07
CA ASP A 622 -8.10 -8.98 -18.90
C ASP A 622 -7.31 -8.17 -19.93
N ALA A 623 -7.93 -7.87 -21.09
CA ALA A 623 -7.41 -6.94 -22.10
C ALA A 623 -7.76 -5.47 -21.82
N ALA A 624 -8.93 -5.17 -21.26
CA ALA A 624 -9.33 -3.81 -20.91
C ALA A 624 -8.69 -3.36 -19.59
N ARG A 625 -7.66 -2.52 -19.70
CA ARG A 625 -6.85 -2.03 -18.57
C ARG A 625 -6.66 -0.52 -18.62
N LEU A 626 -6.15 0.06 -17.53
CA LEU A 626 -5.90 1.49 -17.41
C LEU A 626 -4.84 1.99 -18.40
N GLU A 627 -3.88 1.14 -18.76
CA GLU A 627 -2.82 1.40 -19.77
C GLU A 627 -3.41 1.60 -21.18
N THR A 628 -4.46 0.86 -21.54
CA THR A 628 -5.06 0.89 -22.89
C THR A 628 -5.74 2.21 -23.24
N PHE A 629 -6.05 3.04 -22.24
CA PHE A 629 -6.64 4.37 -22.43
C PHE A 629 -5.59 5.44 -22.76
N SER A 630 -5.92 6.24 -23.78
CA SER A 630 -5.21 7.47 -24.15
C SER A 630 -5.17 8.46 -22.97
N LYS A 631 -4.26 9.44 -23.03
CA LYS A 631 -4.09 10.43 -21.94
C LYS A 631 -5.36 11.23 -21.60
N SER A 632 -6.36 11.29 -22.49
CA SER A 632 -7.64 11.98 -22.24
C SER A 632 -8.74 11.08 -21.68
N GLY A 633 -8.49 9.76 -21.53
CA GLY A 633 -9.50 8.78 -21.09
C GLY A 633 -10.66 8.55 -22.07
N ARG A 634 -10.73 9.27 -23.19
CA ARG A 634 -11.82 9.15 -24.18
C ARG A 634 -11.67 7.93 -25.10
N HIS A 635 -10.44 7.61 -25.48
CA HIS A 635 -10.16 6.59 -26.48
C HIS A 635 -9.31 5.47 -25.86
N ALA A 636 -9.57 4.23 -26.25
CA ALA A 636 -8.70 3.10 -25.94
C ALA A 636 -8.27 2.36 -27.21
N LEU A 637 -7.05 1.81 -27.19
CA LEU A 637 -6.46 1.00 -28.25
C LEU A 637 -5.77 -0.22 -27.62
N LEU A 638 -5.97 -1.39 -28.21
CA LEU A 638 -5.34 -2.65 -27.79
C LEU A 638 -5.22 -3.63 -28.97
N THR A 639 -4.28 -4.56 -28.88
CA THR A 639 -4.10 -5.67 -29.83
C THR A 639 -4.62 -6.96 -29.22
N HIS A 640 -5.41 -7.74 -29.95
CA HIS A 640 -5.88 -9.07 -29.53
C HIS A 640 -5.88 -10.02 -30.72
N ARG A 641 -5.42 -11.26 -30.56
CA ARG A 641 -5.38 -12.31 -31.61
C ARG A 641 -4.76 -11.89 -32.97
N LYS A 642 -3.78 -10.98 -32.97
CA LYS A 642 -3.24 -10.30 -34.17
C LYS A 642 -4.26 -9.43 -34.93
N ASP A 643 -5.05 -8.65 -34.20
CA ASP A 643 -5.84 -7.56 -34.77
C ASP A 643 -5.93 -6.40 -33.78
N LEU A 644 -6.11 -5.18 -34.30
CA LEU A 644 -6.26 -3.95 -33.54
C LEU A 644 -7.73 -3.70 -33.19
N TYR A 645 -7.99 -3.32 -31.93
CA TYR A 645 -9.30 -2.98 -31.42
C TYR A 645 -9.29 -1.58 -30.81
N TYR A 646 -10.30 -0.79 -31.17
CA TYR A 646 -10.46 0.60 -30.77
C TYR A 646 -11.80 0.82 -30.05
N PHE A 647 -11.82 1.77 -29.12
CA PHE A 647 -13.01 2.17 -28.39
C PHE A 647 -13.09 3.69 -28.25
N ASP A 648 -14.27 4.26 -28.53
CA ASP A 648 -14.62 5.65 -28.19
C ASP A 648 -15.65 5.65 -27.05
N ALA A 649 -15.21 6.11 -25.88
CA ALA A 649 -16.03 6.22 -24.69
C ALA A 649 -17.18 7.22 -24.86
N ALA A 650 -16.97 8.31 -25.62
CA ALA A 650 -17.98 9.35 -25.81
C ALA A 650 -19.15 8.86 -26.69
N ASN A 651 -18.88 7.93 -27.60
CA ASN A 651 -19.89 7.29 -28.46
C ASN A 651 -20.34 5.91 -27.94
N ALA A 652 -19.69 5.37 -26.89
CA ALA A 652 -19.93 4.03 -26.35
C ALA A 652 -19.82 2.90 -27.40
N VAL A 653 -18.82 2.97 -28.30
CA VAL A 653 -18.61 2.01 -29.39
C VAL A 653 -17.19 1.44 -29.33
N ALA A 654 -17.08 0.10 -29.30
CA ALA A 654 -15.85 -0.62 -29.63
C ALA A 654 -15.93 -1.16 -31.06
N ARG A 655 -14.78 -1.26 -31.74
CA ARG A 655 -14.64 -1.84 -33.09
C ARG A 655 -13.35 -2.65 -33.18
N GLN A 656 -13.39 -3.68 -34.01
CA GLN A 656 -12.20 -4.22 -34.65
C GLN A 656 -11.80 -3.26 -35.80
N LEU A 657 -10.51 -2.94 -35.93
CA LEU A 657 -9.99 -2.03 -36.98
C LEU A 657 -9.28 -2.77 -38.12
N THR A 658 -8.71 -3.94 -37.84
CA THR A 658 -7.96 -4.76 -38.81
C THR A 658 -8.55 -6.17 -38.89
N HIS A 659 -8.20 -6.91 -39.94
CA HIS A 659 -8.62 -8.31 -40.12
C HIS A 659 -7.47 -9.12 -40.73
N SER A 660 -6.43 -9.38 -39.94
CA SER A 660 -5.10 -9.83 -40.41
C SER A 660 -4.68 -11.20 -39.84
N PRO A 661 -5.42 -12.31 -40.07
CA PRO A 661 -5.17 -13.59 -39.40
C PRO A 661 -3.73 -14.12 -39.56
N ASP A 662 -3.09 -13.85 -40.70
CA ASP A 662 -1.75 -14.33 -41.02
C ASP A 662 -0.62 -13.42 -40.52
N ALA A 663 -0.84 -12.10 -40.35
CA ALA A 663 0.21 -11.09 -40.10
C ALA A 663 -0.14 -10.17 -38.92
N GLU A 664 0.80 -9.90 -38.03
CA GLU A 664 0.56 -9.22 -36.75
C GLU A 664 0.77 -7.70 -36.83
N GLU A 665 -0.23 -6.91 -36.40
CA GLU A 665 -0.04 -5.48 -36.17
C GLU A 665 0.74 -5.22 -34.87
N THR A 666 1.90 -4.61 -35.04
CA THR A 666 2.80 -4.25 -33.93
C THR A 666 2.91 -2.73 -33.80
N LEU A 667 3.31 -2.28 -32.61
CA LEU A 667 3.70 -0.88 -32.34
C LEU A 667 2.59 0.15 -32.60
N ALA A 668 1.34 -0.24 -32.44
CA ALA A 668 0.18 0.58 -32.77
C ALA A 668 0.03 1.81 -31.84
N GLU A 669 -0.18 2.99 -32.42
CA GLU A 669 -0.31 4.27 -31.71
C GLU A 669 -1.41 5.15 -32.31
N LEU A 670 -2.34 5.61 -31.46
CA LEU A 670 -3.38 6.59 -31.80
C LEU A 670 -2.77 7.94 -32.23
N SER A 671 -3.38 8.58 -33.21
CA SER A 671 -3.13 9.99 -33.56
C SER A 671 -3.45 10.91 -32.38
N PRO A 672 -2.95 12.17 -32.37
CA PRO A 672 -3.29 13.13 -31.31
C PRO A 672 -4.79 13.45 -31.16
N SER A 673 -5.58 13.30 -32.24
CA SER A 673 -7.05 13.38 -32.15
C SER A 673 -7.69 12.05 -31.72
N GLY A 674 -6.99 10.92 -31.94
CA GLY A 674 -7.46 9.55 -31.71
C GLY A 674 -8.38 9.00 -32.80
N GLU A 675 -8.57 9.74 -33.90
CA GLU A 675 -9.42 9.35 -35.02
C GLU A 675 -8.74 8.36 -35.99
N GLN A 676 -7.43 8.16 -35.85
CA GLN A 676 -6.63 7.24 -36.65
C GLN A 676 -5.61 6.49 -35.77
N VAL A 677 -5.16 5.32 -36.22
CA VAL A 677 -4.08 4.54 -35.60
C VAL A 677 -3.00 4.26 -36.63
N ALA A 678 -1.74 4.53 -36.27
CA ALA A 678 -0.57 4.14 -37.06
C ALA A 678 0.04 2.87 -36.46
N PHE A 679 0.48 1.93 -37.29
CA PHE A 679 1.04 0.66 -36.83
C PHE A 679 2.03 0.07 -37.85
N VAL A 680 2.79 -0.93 -37.44
CA VAL A 680 3.72 -1.67 -38.32
C VAL A 680 3.20 -3.08 -38.58
N ARG A 681 3.15 -3.45 -39.87
CA ARG A 681 2.84 -4.80 -40.35
C ARG A 681 3.74 -5.12 -41.54
N ASP A 682 4.36 -6.30 -41.54
CA ASP A 682 5.34 -6.74 -42.54
C ASP A 682 6.48 -5.73 -42.78
N ASN A 683 7.03 -5.18 -41.70
CA ASN A 683 8.06 -4.13 -41.67
C ASN A 683 7.72 -2.86 -42.48
N ASN A 684 6.43 -2.64 -42.72
CA ASN A 684 5.87 -1.47 -43.39
C ASN A 684 4.96 -0.67 -42.45
N LEU A 685 4.93 0.65 -42.65
CA LEU A 685 4.08 1.57 -41.90
C LEU A 685 2.68 1.65 -42.53
N TRP A 686 1.66 1.54 -41.70
CA TRP A 686 0.24 1.61 -42.07
C TRP A 686 -0.49 2.63 -41.19
N VAL A 687 -1.61 3.14 -41.70
CA VAL A 687 -2.61 3.88 -40.92
C VAL A 687 -3.99 3.26 -41.16
N VAL A 688 -4.82 3.22 -40.12
CA VAL A 688 -6.25 2.87 -40.19
C VAL A 688 -7.10 3.97 -39.56
N ASP A 689 -8.26 4.25 -40.15
CA ASP A 689 -9.25 5.18 -39.62
C ASP A 689 -10.16 4.50 -38.57
N CYS A 690 -10.30 5.11 -37.39
CA CYS A 690 -11.05 4.55 -36.26
C CYS A 690 -12.58 4.53 -36.46
N GLN A 691 -13.09 5.24 -37.48
CA GLN A 691 -14.52 5.34 -37.79
C GLN A 691 -14.92 4.51 -38.99
N THR A 692 -14.16 4.58 -40.09
CA THR A 692 -14.46 3.87 -41.35
C THR A 692 -13.79 2.50 -41.46
N THR A 693 -12.78 2.20 -40.63
CA THR A 693 -11.88 1.04 -40.76
C THR A 693 -11.12 1.00 -42.10
N GLU A 694 -11.02 2.13 -42.79
CA GLU A 694 -10.25 2.22 -44.04
C GLU A 694 -8.74 2.11 -43.75
N LEU A 695 -8.10 1.13 -44.40
CA LEU A 695 -6.68 0.82 -44.25
C LEU A 695 -5.85 1.47 -45.37
N LYS A 696 -4.79 2.18 -44.97
CA LYS A 696 -3.85 2.82 -45.88
C LYS A 696 -2.41 2.38 -45.61
N GLN A 697 -1.77 1.83 -46.63
CA GLN A 697 -0.33 1.57 -46.63
C GLN A 697 0.45 2.86 -46.88
N LEU A 698 1.50 3.13 -46.09
CA LEU A 698 2.35 4.32 -46.23
C LEU A 698 3.77 4.00 -46.74
N THR A 699 4.22 2.74 -46.56
CA THR A 699 5.45 2.21 -47.17
C THR A 699 5.21 0.84 -47.77
N GLU A 700 5.92 0.51 -48.85
CA GLU A 700 5.76 -0.73 -49.62
C GLU A 700 7.06 -1.55 -49.73
N ASP A 701 8.18 -1.03 -49.21
CA ASP A 701 9.54 -1.57 -49.37
C ASP A 701 10.11 -2.25 -48.12
N GLY A 702 9.29 -2.46 -47.08
CA GLY A 702 9.65 -3.23 -45.89
C GLY A 702 9.94 -4.71 -46.18
N SER A 703 10.94 -5.26 -45.49
CA SER A 703 11.43 -6.64 -45.65
C SER A 703 12.25 -7.07 -44.44
N SER A 704 12.84 -8.27 -44.44
CA SER A 704 13.81 -8.67 -43.40
C SER A 704 15.14 -7.89 -43.47
N GLU A 705 15.37 -7.08 -44.50
CA GLU A 705 16.57 -6.25 -44.65
C GLU A 705 16.27 -4.74 -44.49
N ARG A 706 15.00 -4.34 -44.60
CA ARG A 706 14.56 -2.94 -44.53
C ARG A 706 13.36 -2.78 -43.60
N LEU A 707 13.52 -1.91 -42.60
CA LEU A 707 12.56 -1.67 -41.55
C LEU A 707 11.97 -0.26 -41.68
N ASN A 708 10.65 -0.12 -41.83
CA ASN A 708 9.96 1.18 -41.86
C ASN A 708 9.15 1.37 -40.57
N GLY A 709 9.48 2.37 -39.75
CA GLY A 709 8.75 2.67 -38.52
C GLY A 709 9.00 1.69 -37.35
N ILE A 710 9.82 0.67 -37.55
CA ILE A 710 10.27 -0.30 -36.54
C ILE A 710 11.80 -0.25 -36.43
N LEU A 711 12.30 -0.39 -35.20
CA LEU A 711 13.72 -0.36 -34.88
C LEU A 711 14.36 -1.76 -34.95
N ASP A 712 15.64 -1.82 -35.31
CA ASP A 712 16.44 -3.05 -35.29
C ASP A 712 16.94 -3.39 -33.88
N TRP A 713 17.71 -4.47 -33.75
CA TRP A 713 18.24 -4.90 -32.45
C TRP A 713 19.09 -3.82 -31.77
N VAL A 714 20.00 -3.14 -32.47
CA VAL A 714 20.90 -2.17 -31.83
C VAL A 714 20.20 -0.83 -31.53
N TYR A 715 19.27 -0.40 -32.39
CA TYR A 715 18.46 0.80 -32.12
C TYR A 715 17.51 0.58 -30.93
N GLN A 716 16.82 -0.56 -30.85
CA GLN A 716 15.89 -0.81 -29.73
C GLN A 716 16.65 -1.04 -28.40
N GLU A 717 17.78 -1.75 -28.41
CA GLU A 717 18.48 -2.09 -27.17
C GLU A 717 19.24 -0.89 -26.59
N GLU A 718 20.17 -0.35 -27.37
CA GLU A 718 21.24 0.53 -26.87
C GLU A 718 20.93 2.02 -27.06
N LEU A 719 20.06 2.38 -28.02
CA LEU A 719 19.81 3.78 -28.39
C LEU A 719 18.43 4.28 -27.92
N TYR A 720 17.35 3.53 -28.16
CA TYR A 720 15.97 3.88 -27.79
C TYR A 720 15.47 3.21 -26.51
N GLY A 721 16.24 2.27 -25.95
CA GLY A 721 16.05 1.64 -24.65
C GLY A 721 15.32 0.29 -24.73
N ARG A 722 16.04 -0.79 -24.36
CA ARG A 722 15.60 -2.19 -24.32
C ARG A 722 14.07 -2.39 -24.25
N GLY A 723 13.53 -3.02 -25.29
CA GLY A 723 12.11 -3.32 -25.46
C GLY A 723 11.33 -2.28 -26.27
N ASN A 724 11.91 -1.10 -26.54
CA ASN A 724 11.26 -0.06 -27.33
C ASN A 724 11.60 -0.21 -28.84
N PHE A 725 10.73 -0.90 -29.58
CA PHE A 725 10.90 -1.10 -31.02
C PHE A 725 10.27 0.01 -31.90
N LYS A 726 9.62 1.05 -31.33
CA LYS A 726 8.86 2.04 -32.13
C LYS A 726 9.76 3.10 -32.76
N GLY A 727 9.76 3.17 -34.10
CA GLY A 727 10.52 4.11 -34.91
C GLY A 727 9.68 5.13 -35.68
N PHE A 728 8.50 5.51 -35.19
CA PHE A 728 7.65 6.55 -35.81
C PHE A 728 6.97 7.49 -34.80
N TRP A 729 6.60 8.70 -35.25
CA TRP A 729 6.06 9.79 -34.44
C TRP A 729 5.04 10.64 -35.23
N TRP A 730 3.80 10.70 -34.73
CA TRP A 730 2.74 11.57 -35.25
C TRP A 730 3.07 13.07 -35.11
N SER A 731 2.74 13.87 -36.13
CA SER A 731 2.70 15.33 -36.02
C SER A 731 1.57 15.80 -35.09
N PRO A 732 1.66 16.98 -34.44
CA PRO A 732 0.65 17.43 -33.48
C PRO A 732 -0.73 17.68 -34.11
N ASP A 733 -0.75 18.02 -35.41
CA ASP A 733 -1.97 18.19 -36.20
C ASP A 733 -2.55 16.85 -36.72
N GLY A 734 -1.88 15.72 -36.45
CA GLY A 734 -2.32 14.38 -36.87
C GLY A 734 -2.26 14.12 -38.38
N ARG A 735 -1.63 14.99 -39.17
CA ARG A 735 -1.66 14.92 -40.65
C ARG A 735 -0.43 14.26 -41.28
N GLN A 736 0.65 14.14 -40.50
CA GLN A 736 1.95 13.63 -40.95
C GLN A 736 2.51 12.63 -39.94
N LEU A 737 3.30 11.69 -40.45
CA LEU A 737 4.12 10.79 -39.64
C LEU A 737 5.60 11.02 -40.00
N ALA A 738 6.43 11.28 -39.00
CA ALA A 738 7.86 11.11 -39.12
C ALA A 738 8.20 9.65 -38.80
N TYR A 739 9.06 9.00 -39.59
CA TYR A 739 9.47 7.61 -39.33
C TYR A 739 10.91 7.35 -39.75
N LEU A 740 11.61 6.51 -38.97
CA LEU A 740 12.91 5.97 -39.34
C LEU A 740 12.73 4.85 -40.36
N GLN A 741 13.57 4.88 -41.40
CA GLN A 741 13.86 3.72 -42.24
C GLN A 741 15.26 3.23 -41.90
N LEU A 742 15.38 1.97 -41.48
CA LEU A 742 16.67 1.31 -41.23
C LEU A 742 16.94 0.28 -42.32
N ASP A 743 18.08 0.39 -42.99
CA ASP A 743 18.60 -0.64 -43.90
C ASP A 743 19.66 -1.47 -43.17
N GLN A 744 19.29 -2.69 -42.79
CA GLN A 744 20.12 -3.63 -42.05
C GLN A 744 20.80 -4.67 -42.95
N THR A 745 20.79 -4.47 -44.28
CA THR A 745 21.59 -5.27 -45.24
C THR A 745 23.08 -5.34 -44.88
N PRO A 746 23.73 -4.26 -44.38
CA PRO A 746 25.14 -4.31 -43.95
C PRO A 746 25.40 -5.12 -42.67
N VAL A 747 24.37 -5.34 -41.86
CA VAL A 747 24.49 -5.95 -40.52
C VAL A 747 24.55 -7.48 -40.65
N LEU A 748 25.53 -8.09 -39.98
CA LEU A 748 25.77 -9.53 -40.05
C LEU A 748 24.68 -10.33 -39.30
N PRO A 749 24.27 -11.50 -39.83
CA PRO A 749 23.38 -12.42 -39.12
C PRO A 749 24.14 -13.15 -38.00
N TYR A 750 23.50 -13.24 -36.85
CA TYR A 750 23.97 -13.93 -35.65
C TYR A 750 22.97 -14.99 -35.24
N ARG A 751 23.46 -16.14 -34.74
CA ARG A 751 22.64 -17.32 -34.44
C ARG A 751 22.74 -17.70 -32.97
N VAL A 752 21.59 -17.96 -32.35
CA VAL A 752 21.47 -18.44 -30.96
C VAL A 752 20.88 -19.84 -31.01
N SER A 753 21.57 -20.82 -30.42
CA SER A 753 21.14 -22.22 -30.42
C SER A 753 20.16 -22.51 -29.30
N ASP A 754 18.94 -22.92 -29.64
CA ASP A 754 18.00 -23.49 -28.67
C ASP A 754 18.55 -24.83 -28.16
N SER A 755 18.75 -24.88 -26.84
CA SER A 755 19.27 -26.03 -26.11
C SER A 755 18.19 -26.71 -25.25
N THR A 756 16.93 -26.28 -25.37
CA THR A 756 15.76 -26.81 -24.65
C THR A 756 14.94 -27.78 -25.51
N SER A 757 14.88 -27.56 -26.83
CA SER A 757 14.27 -28.49 -27.77
C SER A 757 15.00 -29.83 -27.86
N VAL A 758 14.22 -30.91 -28.00
CA VAL A 758 14.69 -32.29 -28.26
C VAL A 758 15.45 -32.41 -29.60
N ARG A 759 15.30 -31.44 -30.50
CA ARG A 759 16.11 -31.30 -31.72
C ARG A 759 16.76 -29.92 -31.72
N GLN A 760 18.08 -29.87 -31.81
CA GLN A 760 18.81 -28.61 -31.87
C GLN A 760 18.31 -27.74 -33.03
N THR A 761 17.81 -26.57 -32.65
CA THR A 761 17.31 -25.50 -33.51
C THR A 761 18.10 -24.23 -33.22
N TRP A 762 17.99 -23.22 -34.08
CA TRP A 762 18.57 -21.92 -33.81
C TRP A 762 17.65 -20.80 -34.28
N GLU A 763 17.69 -19.70 -33.54
CA GLU A 763 17.15 -18.42 -33.95
C GLU A 763 18.23 -17.64 -34.72
N GLU A 764 17.82 -16.80 -35.66
CA GLU A 764 18.72 -15.92 -36.41
C GLU A 764 18.22 -14.48 -36.32
N THR A 765 19.11 -13.56 -35.95
CA THR A 765 18.84 -12.12 -35.86
C THR A 765 20.01 -11.34 -36.43
N ARG A 766 19.80 -10.09 -36.85
CA ARG A 766 20.90 -9.21 -37.26
C ARG A 766 21.49 -8.53 -36.04
N TYR A 767 22.79 -8.66 -35.85
CA TYR A 767 23.47 -8.22 -34.63
C TYR A 767 24.86 -7.68 -34.99
N PRO A 768 25.08 -6.35 -34.92
CA PRO A 768 26.40 -5.77 -35.15
C PRO A 768 27.27 -5.95 -33.89
N LYS A 769 28.40 -6.65 -34.01
CA LYS A 769 29.42 -6.65 -32.93
C LYS A 769 30.26 -5.37 -32.99
N ALA A 770 31.02 -5.11 -31.93
CA ALA A 770 31.91 -3.96 -31.86
C ALA A 770 32.92 -3.95 -33.04
N GLY A 771 32.69 -3.06 -34.00
CA GLY A 771 33.48 -2.91 -35.23
C GLY A 771 32.74 -3.30 -36.52
N ASP A 772 31.68 -4.11 -36.44
CA ASP A 772 30.87 -4.51 -37.60
C ASP A 772 30.07 -3.31 -38.17
N PRO A 773 29.57 -3.37 -39.42
CA PRO A 773 28.67 -2.35 -39.96
C PRO A 773 27.38 -2.24 -39.13
N LEU A 774 26.93 -1.01 -38.89
CA LEU A 774 25.64 -0.69 -38.28
C LEU A 774 24.54 -0.62 -39.35
N PRO A 775 23.24 -0.70 -38.98
CA PRO A 775 22.16 -0.41 -39.92
C PRO A 775 22.26 1.04 -40.41
N THR A 776 22.03 1.26 -41.71
CA THR A 776 22.01 2.62 -42.28
C THR A 776 20.66 3.26 -41.98
N ALA A 777 20.66 4.38 -41.23
CA ALA A 777 19.44 5.07 -40.84
C ALA A 777 19.12 6.29 -41.72
N GLN A 778 17.85 6.41 -42.11
CA GLN A 778 17.25 7.58 -42.77
C GLN A 778 16.02 8.03 -41.98
N LEU A 779 15.73 9.33 -41.96
CA LEU A 779 14.47 9.87 -41.44
C LEU A 779 13.59 10.32 -42.62
N TRP A 780 12.31 9.95 -42.57
CA TRP A 780 11.30 10.27 -43.56
C TRP A 780 10.10 10.98 -42.91
N ILE A 781 9.41 11.80 -43.70
CA ILE A 781 8.11 12.40 -43.36
C ILE A 781 7.11 11.94 -44.41
N VAL A 782 5.92 11.51 -44.01
CA VAL A 782 4.83 11.14 -44.93
C VAL A 782 3.55 11.91 -44.63
N ASP A 783 2.97 12.53 -45.66
CA ASP A 783 1.62 13.13 -45.60
C ASP A 783 0.57 12.00 -45.67
N ILE A 784 -0.26 11.87 -44.64
CA ILE A 784 -1.18 10.72 -44.53
C ILE A 784 -2.27 10.80 -45.61
N ASP A 785 -2.85 11.98 -45.85
CA ASP A 785 -3.88 12.21 -46.87
C ASP A 785 -3.43 11.77 -48.27
N SER A 786 -2.18 12.10 -48.65
CA SER A 786 -1.69 11.91 -50.02
C SER A 786 -0.77 10.70 -50.22
N GLY A 787 -0.22 10.13 -49.14
CA GLY A 787 0.86 9.13 -49.20
C GLY A 787 2.21 9.70 -49.66
N ARG A 788 2.35 11.02 -49.84
CA ARG A 788 3.59 11.65 -50.30
C ARG A 788 4.67 11.55 -49.22
N ARG A 789 5.72 10.78 -49.51
CA ARG A 789 6.94 10.68 -48.71
C ARG A 789 7.94 11.80 -49.07
N ARG A 790 8.67 12.29 -48.07
CA ARG A 790 9.81 13.22 -48.15
C ARG A 790 10.95 12.67 -47.30
N GLN A 791 12.17 12.68 -47.82
CA GLN A 791 13.37 12.34 -47.06
C GLN A 791 13.86 13.60 -46.32
N VAL A 792 14.38 13.43 -45.11
CA VAL A 792 15.05 14.51 -44.38
C VAL A 792 16.50 14.63 -44.87
N ASP A 793 16.96 15.85 -45.13
CA ASP A 793 18.33 16.12 -45.58
C ASP A 793 19.33 15.87 -44.44
N LEU A 794 20.13 14.81 -44.64
CA LEU A 794 21.19 14.38 -43.75
C LEU A 794 22.52 14.23 -44.51
N GLU A 795 22.69 14.89 -45.68
CA GLU A 795 23.93 14.77 -46.48
C GLU A 795 25.18 15.23 -45.73
N GLN A 796 25.04 16.19 -44.80
CA GLN A 796 26.13 16.64 -43.93
C GLN A 796 26.58 15.60 -42.87
N PHE A 797 25.87 14.48 -42.72
CA PHE A 797 26.20 13.39 -41.79
C PHE A 797 26.43 12.08 -42.55
N PRO A 798 27.65 11.51 -42.55
CA PRO A 798 27.94 10.25 -43.26
C PRO A 798 27.04 9.10 -42.80
N ALA A 799 26.53 8.32 -43.77
CA ALA A 799 25.51 7.31 -43.54
C ALA A 799 26.01 6.10 -42.70
N ASP A 800 27.34 5.91 -42.64
CA ASP A 800 28.08 4.88 -41.92
C ASP A 800 28.65 5.33 -40.55
N ASP A 801 28.59 6.64 -40.26
CA ASP A 801 29.02 7.26 -39.00
C ASP A 801 27.85 7.89 -38.20
N ARG A 802 26.67 8.13 -38.78
CA ARG A 802 25.57 8.78 -38.06
C ARG A 802 24.65 7.81 -37.32
N LEU A 803 24.22 8.21 -36.14
CA LEU A 803 23.15 7.60 -35.36
C LEU A 803 22.01 8.60 -35.18
N LEU A 804 20.77 8.17 -35.39
CA LEU A 804 19.57 9.01 -35.27
C LEU A 804 18.89 8.68 -33.95
N ALA A 805 19.16 9.49 -32.91
CA ALA A 805 18.94 9.08 -31.52
C ALA A 805 17.54 9.41 -30.99
N ARG A 806 16.99 10.59 -31.29
CA ARG A 806 15.64 10.99 -30.90
C ARG A 806 15.01 11.83 -32.00
N VAL A 807 13.70 11.68 -32.14
CA VAL A 807 12.85 12.41 -33.07
C VAL A 807 11.63 12.91 -32.30
N SER A 808 11.26 14.17 -32.47
CA SER A 808 10.16 14.80 -31.74
C SER A 808 9.57 15.98 -32.52
N TRP A 809 8.27 16.21 -32.40
CA TRP A 809 7.63 17.40 -32.93
C TRP A 809 7.48 18.48 -31.84
N SER A 810 7.65 19.76 -32.18
CA SER A 810 7.25 20.86 -31.30
C SER A 810 5.72 21.02 -31.30
N PRO A 811 5.11 21.69 -30.29
CA PRO A 811 3.67 21.99 -30.29
C PRO A 811 3.19 22.77 -31.52
N GLN A 812 4.09 23.49 -32.19
CA GLN A 812 3.82 24.26 -33.41
C GLN A 812 3.95 23.43 -34.70
N GLY A 813 4.33 22.14 -34.61
CA GLY A 813 4.47 21.24 -35.75
C GLY A 813 5.81 21.30 -36.48
N GLU A 814 6.85 21.89 -35.88
CA GLU A 814 8.23 21.73 -36.39
C GLU A 814 8.78 20.35 -35.99
N LEU A 815 9.53 19.70 -36.88
CA LEU A 815 10.18 18.43 -36.59
C LEU A 815 11.61 18.66 -36.08
N TRP A 816 12.00 17.91 -35.05
CA TRP A 816 13.30 17.98 -34.40
C TRP A 816 13.98 16.62 -34.37
N LEU A 817 15.30 16.61 -34.56
CA LEU A 817 16.12 15.40 -34.67
C LEU A 817 17.44 15.58 -33.90
N GLN A 818 17.84 14.54 -33.17
CA GLN A 818 19.18 14.37 -32.61
C GLN A 818 20.01 13.44 -33.50
N VAL A 819 21.13 13.95 -34.02
CA VAL A 819 22.12 13.16 -34.77
C VAL A 819 23.39 13.05 -33.94
N PHE A 820 23.82 11.83 -33.64
CA PHE A 820 25.08 11.52 -32.97
C PHE A 820 26.08 10.98 -33.98
N ASN A 821 27.39 11.17 -33.74
CA ASN A 821 28.42 10.38 -34.42
C ASN A 821 28.51 8.96 -33.84
N ARG A 822 29.13 8.02 -34.56
CA ARG A 822 29.20 6.59 -34.17
C ARG A 822 30.10 6.36 -32.97
N VAL A 823 31.01 7.30 -32.71
CA VAL A 823 31.85 7.37 -31.51
C VAL A 823 31.07 7.88 -30.28
N GLN A 824 29.84 8.36 -30.48
CA GLN A 824 28.90 8.87 -29.46
C GLN A 824 29.50 9.98 -28.57
N ASN A 825 30.40 10.78 -29.13
CA ASN A 825 31.05 11.89 -28.42
C ASN A 825 30.72 13.28 -29.02
N GLU A 826 29.95 13.33 -30.10
CA GLU A 826 29.39 14.55 -30.68
C GLU A 826 27.92 14.33 -31.01
N GLN A 827 27.05 15.26 -30.62
CA GLN A 827 25.63 15.30 -30.98
C GLN A 827 25.24 16.66 -31.57
N HIS A 828 24.34 16.63 -32.55
CA HIS A 828 23.75 17.81 -33.18
C HIS A 828 22.23 17.78 -32.96
N VAL A 829 21.67 18.89 -32.48
CA VAL A 829 20.22 19.08 -32.36
C VAL A 829 19.74 19.92 -33.54
N LEU A 830 18.91 19.33 -34.39
CA LEU A 830 18.46 19.89 -35.66
C LEU A 830 16.99 20.28 -35.61
N ARG A 831 16.64 21.38 -36.27
CA ARG A 831 15.29 21.67 -36.78
C ARG A 831 15.18 21.12 -38.20
N VAL A 832 14.01 20.62 -38.55
CA VAL A 832 13.69 20.04 -39.86
C VAL A 832 12.44 20.73 -40.42
N ASP A 833 12.57 21.30 -41.62
CA ASP A 833 11.43 21.83 -42.35
C ASP A 833 10.56 20.69 -42.89
N ARG A 834 9.29 20.63 -42.47
CA ARG A 834 8.44 19.46 -42.70
C ARG A 834 7.94 19.29 -44.15
N ASP A 835 8.05 20.33 -44.96
CA ASP A 835 7.49 20.40 -46.32
C ASP A 835 8.56 20.24 -47.42
N SER A 836 9.82 20.57 -47.12
CA SER A 836 10.99 20.36 -47.98
C SER A 836 11.91 19.23 -47.52
N GLY A 837 11.96 18.94 -46.21
CA GLY A 837 12.93 18.02 -45.60
C GLY A 837 14.28 18.64 -45.23
N ALA A 838 14.50 19.93 -45.54
CA ALA A 838 15.77 20.62 -45.25
C ALA A 838 16.04 20.72 -43.74
N THR A 839 17.31 20.65 -43.33
CA THR A 839 17.72 20.67 -41.93
C THR A 839 18.56 21.89 -41.55
N ALA A 840 18.45 22.32 -40.29
CA ALA A 840 19.24 23.41 -39.72
C ALA A 840 19.67 23.06 -38.29
N THR A 841 20.99 23.04 -38.04
CA THR A 841 21.55 22.79 -36.71
C THR A 841 21.26 23.95 -35.76
N LEU A 842 20.53 23.69 -34.67
CA LEU A 842 20.30 24.68 -33.62
C LEU A 842 21.55 24.80 -32.72
N PHE A 843 22.08 23.68 -32.27
CA PHE A 843 23.35 23.62 -31.54
C PHE A 843 24.04 22.25 -31.69
N THR A 844 25.33 22.23 -31.36
CA THR A 844 26.17 21.03 -31.28
C THR A 844 26.70 20.89 -29.86
N GLU A 845 26.85 19.66 -29.40
CA GLU A 845 27.40 19.28 -28.10
C GLU A 845 28.53 18.27 -28.31
N VAL A 846 29.72 18.53 -27.75
CA VAL A 846 30.93 17.70 -27.93
C VAL A 846 31.52 17.33 -26.57
N SER A 847 31.81 16.05 -26.39
CA SER A 847 32.31 15.44 -25.15
C SER A 847 33.74 14.94 -25.29
N ALA A 848 34.49 15.02 -24.17
CA ALA A 848 35.79 14.38 -24.02
C ALA A 848 35.69 12.85 -23.84
N GLY A 849 34.55 12.36 -23.38
CA GLY A 849 34.23 10.94 -23.25
C GLY A 849 33.19 10.52 -24.28
N TRP A 850 31.97 10.27 -23.82
CA TRP A 850 30.76 10.08 -24.63
C TRP A 850 29.63 11.01 -24.14
N ILE A 851 28.48 10.97 -24.80
CA ILE A 851 27.26 11.73 -24.50
C ILE A 851 26.10 10.75 -24.33
N GLU A 852 25.31 10.91 -23.27
CA GLU A 852 24.12 10.08 -23.00
C GLU A 852 22.87 10.68 -23.67
N VAL A 853 21.92 9.84 -24.09
CA VAL A 853 20.71 10.30 -24.81
C VAL A 853 19.62 10.73 -23.82
N ARG A 854 19.74 11.94 -23.28
CA ARG A 854 18.93 12.50 -22.18
C ARG A 854 17.46 12.88 -22.49
N GLY A 855 16.87 12.36 -23.57
CA GLY A 855 15.46 12.57 -23.92
C GLY A 855 15.24 13.62 -25.02
N THR A 856 14.05 14.25 -25.06
CA THR A 856 13.63 15.22 -26.09
C THR A 856 13.44 16.63 -25.51
N PRO A 857 13.43 17.69 -26.34
CA PRO A 857 13.05 19.03 -25.90
C PRO A 857 11.66 19.08 -25.25
N GLU A 858 11.55 19.70 -24.07
CA GLU A 858 10.26 19.97 -23.40
C GLU A 858 9.88 21.44 -23.61
N PHE A 859 8.90 21.71 -24.46
CA PHE A 859 8.56 23.07 -24.92
C PHE A 859 7.75 23.86 -23.89
N LEU A 860 8.12 25.13 -23.71
CA LEU A 860 7.48 26.09 -22.82
C LEU A 860 6.41 26.92 -23.58
N PRO A 861 5.46 27.56 -22.87
CA PRO A 861 4.42 28.39 -23.49
C PRO A 861 4.92 29.59 -24.31
N ASP A 862 6.18 30.00 -24.14
CA ASP A 862 6.83 31.08 -24.90
C ASP A 862 7.50 30.61 -26.22
N GLY A 863 7.48 29.30 -26.49
CA GLY A 863 8.11 28.68 -27.66
C GLY A 863 9.60 28.33 -27.49
N ASN A 864 10.21 28.62 -26.34
CA ASN A 864 11.52 28.07 -25.97
C ASN A 864 11.35 26.65 -25.38
N PHE A 865 12.44 25.99 -24.99
CA PHE A 865 12.35 24.65 -24.38
C PHE A 865 13.34 24.41 -23.25
N LEU A 866 13.02 23.41 -22.42
CA LEU A 866 13.93 22.82 -21.45
C LEU A 866 14.66 21.62 -22.06
N TRP A 867 15.92 21.47 -21.68
CA TRP A 867 16.87 20.49 -22.19
C TRP A 867 17.69 19.91 -21.05
N LEU A 868 17.84 18.60 -21.01
CA LEU A 868 18.79 17.91 -20.13
C LEU A 868 20.08 17.67 -20.91
N SER A 869 21.22 18.03 -20.32
CA SER A 869 22.54 17.79 -20.91
C SER A 869 23.55 17.50 -19.80
N ASP A 870 24.50 16.62 -20.11
CA ASP A 870 25.68 16.36 -19.28
C ASP A 870 26.77 17.43 -19.46
N LEU A 871 26.67 18.32 -20.44
CA LEU A 871 27.78 19.21 -20.82
C LEU A 871 27.62 20.64 -20.27
N PRO A 872 28.72 21.25 -19.76
CA PRO A 872 30.11 20.94 -20.07
C PRO A 872 30.89 20.12 -19.02
N ASP A 873 30.35 19.86 -17.84
CA ASP A 873 31.05 19.30 -16.67
C ASP A 873 30.88 17.78 -16.47
N GLY A 874 30.13 17.13 -17.36
CA GLY A 874 29.76 15.72 -17.28
C GLY A 874 28.73 15.42 -16.19
N ARG A 875 27.86 16.39 -15.86
CA ARG A 875 26.80 16.29 -14.85
C ARG A 875 25.44 16.60 -15.46
N THR A 876 24.44 15.75 -15.21
CA THR A 876 23.11 15.93 -15.81
C THR A 876 22.40 17.13 -15.19
N HIS A 877 22.37 18.25 -15.91
CA HIS A 877 21.71 19.49 -15.48
C HIS A 877 20.65 19.96 -16.49
N LEU A 878 19.72 20.79 -15.99
CA LEU A 878 18.63 21.36 -16.75
C LEU A 878 19.05 22.71 -17.35
N PHE A 879 18.75 22.91 -18.63
CA PHE A 879 19.04 24.12 -19.40
C PHE A 879 17.76 24.64 -20.05
N HIS A 880 17.56 25.95 -20.05
CA HIS A 880 16.60 26.63 -20.91
C HIS A 880 17.29 26.96 -22.23
N VAL A 881 16.72 26.58 -23.38
CA VAL A 881 17.30 26.79 -24.71
C VAL A 881 16.41 27.69 -25.55
N SER A 882 17.00 28.68 -26.21
CA SER A 882 16.29 29.54 -27.16
C SER A 882 16.18 28.89 -28.54
N VAL A 883 14.96 28.79 -29.08
CA VAL A 883 14.72 28.29 -30.46
C VAL A 883 15.23 29.27 -31.52
N ALA A 884 15.36 30.56 -31.17
CA ALA A 884 15.77 31.61 -32.09
C ALA A 884 17.27 31.60 -32.44
N ASP A 885 18.14 31.15 -31.52
CA ASP A 885 19.60 31.21 -31.69
C ASP A 885 20.40 30.09 -31.00
N GLY A 886 19.73 29.07 -30.45
CA GLY A 886 20.35 27.90 -29.83
C GLY A 886 21.05 28.14 -28.50
N LYS A 887 20.99 29.35 -27.93
CA LYS A 887 21.68 29.65 -26.66
C LYS A 887 21.08 28.88 -25.50
N LYS A 888 21.92 28.07 -24.85
CA LYS A 888 21.60 27.33 -23.62
C LYS A 888 21.91 28.17 -22.37
N ARG A 889 20.92 28.33 -21.49
CA ARG A 889 21.01 28.96 -20.16
C ARG A 889 20.80 27.89 -19.09
N GLN A 890 21.86 27.50 -18.40
CA GLN A 890 21.83 26.49 -17.34
C GLN A 890 21.00 26.97 -16.13
N LEU A 891 20.04 26.15 -15.71
CA LEU A 891 19.09 26.42 -14.62
C LEU A 891 19.49 25.76 -13.30
N THR A 892 20.00 24.52 -13.35
CA THR A 892 20.47 23.76 -12.17
C THR A 892 21.99 23.60 -12.17
N ARG A 893 22.58 23.51 -10.97
CA ARG A 893 24.04 23.43 -10.77
C ARG A 893 24.39 22.62 -9.52
N GLY A 894 25.57 22.01 -9.50
CA GLY A 894 26.17 21.43 -8.30
C GLY A 894 26.77 20.04 -8.53
N GLY A 895 27.32 19.45 -7.46
CA GLY A 895 27.90 18.09 -7.45
C GLY A 895 26.86 16.98 -7.32
N TRP A 896 25.73 17.12 -8.02
CA TRP A 896 24.59 16.22 -8.03
C TRP A 896 24.02 16.16 -9.45
N ASP A 897 23.21 15.15 -9.73
CA ASP A 897 22.75 14.83 -11.08
C ASP A 897 21.22 14.70 -11.13
N ILE A 898 20.60 15.21 -12.19
CA ILE A 898 19.18 15.00 -12.51
C ILE A 898 19.00 13.60 -13.10
N GLY A 899 18.02 12.85 -12.58
CA GLY A 899 17.59 11.58 -13.14
C GLY A 899 16.63 11.77 -14.32
N ALA A 900 15.59 12.59 -14.14
CA ALA A 900 14.62 12.93 -15.18
C ALA A 900 13.93 14.28 -14.92
N LEU A 901 13.47 14.91 -16.00
CA LEU A 901 12.43 15.95 -15.96
C LEU A 901 11.07 15.25 -15.87
N LEU A 902 10.30 15.54 -14.82
CA LEU A 902 9.06 14.84 -14.49
C LEU A 902 7.81 15.59 -14.96
N ALA A 903 7.83 16.93 -14.86
CA ALA A 903 6.76 17.83 -15.31
C ALA A 903 7.26 19.27 -15.40
N VAL A 904 6.48 20.12 -16.06
CA VAL A 904 6.56 21.59 -15.98
C VAL A 904 5.20 22.13 -15.55
N SER A 905 5.14 23.19 -14.75
CA SER A 905 3.88 23.84 -14.39
C SER A 905 3.20 24.45 -15.62
N PRO A 906 1.84 24.49 -15.70
CA PRO A 906 1.12 25.00 -16.88
C PRO A 906 1.42 26.47 -17.29
N ASP A 907 2.02 27.25 -16.40
CA ASP A 907 2.47 28.63 -16.64
C ASP A 907 3.91 28.74 -17.16
N GLY A 908 4.64 27.62 -17.29
CA GLY A 908 6.03 27.56 -17.72
C GLY A 908 7.05 28.11 -16.71
N GLN A 909 6.69 28.31 -15.44
CA GLN A 909 7.56 28.94 -14.44
C GLN A 909 8.38 27.95 -13.60
N THR A 910 7.83 26.77 -13.29
CA THR A 910 8.47 25.75 -12.44
C THR A 910 8.67 24.44 -13.21
N ALA A 911 9.91 23.98 -13.31
CA ALA A 911 10.21 22.60 -13.71
C ALA A 911 10.31 21.69 -12.48
N PHE A 912 9.82 20.46 -12.58
CA PHE A 912 9.90 19.44 -11.54
C PHE A 912 10.81 18.31 -12.02
N VAL A 913 11.88 18.03 -11.28
CA VAL A 913 12.90 17.03 -11.65
C VAL A 913 13.13 16.02 -10.53
N SER A 914 13.53 14.80 -10.87
CA SER A 914 14.13 13.87 -9.91
C SER A 914 15.65 14.07 -9.88
N GLY A 915 16.30 13.89 -8.72
CA GLY A 915 17.76 13.95 -8.66
C GLY A 915 18.40 13.66 -7.30
N SER A 916 19.71 13.47 -7.33
CA SER A 916 20.56 13.01 -6.21
C SER A 916 21.08 14.13 -5.31
N LEU A 917 20.27 15.18 -5.08
CA LEU A 917 20.71 16.46 -4.49
C LEU A 917 21.43 16.36 -3.13
N ASN A 918 21.04 15.40 -2.28
CA ASN A 918 21.63 15.22 -0.96
C ASN A 918 22.76 14.18 -0.94
N ALA A 919 22.60 13.09 -1.70
CA ALA A 919 23.55 11.98 -1.79
C ALA A 919 23.33 11.21 -3.11
N PRO A 920 24.38 10.62 -3.71
CA PRO A 920 24.28 9.82 -4.95
C PRO A 920 23.49 8.52 -4.77
N THR A 921 23.31 8.08 -3.52
CA THR A 921 22.53 6.90 -3.14
C THR A 921 21.02 7.18 -3.03
N GLU A 922 20.57 8.42 -3.23
CA GLU A 922 19.21 8.88 -2.97
C GLU A 922 18.54 9.52 -4.20
N SER A 923 17.20 9.58 -4.18
CA SER A 923 16.39 10.23 -5.21
C SER A 923 15.34 11.12 -4.56
N HIS A 924 15.28 12.39 -4.96
CA HIS A 924 14.35 13.39 -4.43
C HIS A 924 13.61 14.12 -5.55
N LEU A 925 12.37 14.54 -5.28
CA LEU A 925 11.64 15.53 -6.08
C LEU A 925 12.18 16.93 -5.78
N ILE A 926 12.57 17.66 -6.83
CA ILE A 926 13.15 19.01 -6.77
C ILE A 926 12.34 19.90 -7.70
N ALA A 927 11.88 21.05 -7.20
CA ALA A 927 11.33 22.12 -8.02
C ALA A 927 12.44 23.10 -8.44
N VAL A 928 12.37 23.61 -9.67
CA VAL A 928 13.33 24.55 -10.26
C VAL A 928 12.56 25.72 -10.84
N ASP A 929 12.76 26.92 -10.26
CA ASP A 929 12.27 28.18 -10.82
C ASP A 929 13.11 28.55 -12.06
N ILE A 930 12.46 28.59 -13.22
CA ILE A 930 13.09 28.78 -14.54
C ILE A 930 13.56 30.23 -14.73
N ALA A 931 12.95 31.21 -14.06
CA ALA A 931 13.33 32.62 -14.12
C ALA A 931 14.44 32.94 -13.11
N ALA A 932 14.21 32.64 -11.83
CA ALA A 932 15.12 32.92 -10.73
C ALA A 932 16.34 31.99 -10.68
N GLN A 933 16.32 30.85 -11.40
CA GLN A 933 17.36 29.81 -11.36
C GLN A 933 17.57 29.26 -9.94
N GLN A 934 16.46 29.03 -9.22
CA GLN A 934 16.47 28.53 -7.85
C GLN A 934 15.90 27.11 -7.80
N GLN A 935 16.67 26.20 -7.22
CA GLN A 935 16.31 24.81 -7.00
C GLN A 935 15.94 24.56 -5.54
N ARG A 936 14.81 23.87 -5.29
CA ARG A 936 14.28 23.57 -3.95
C ARG A 936 13.84 22.11 -3.86
N PRO A 937 14.39 21.29 -2.94
CA PRO A 937 13.83 19.97 -2.66
C PRO A 937 12.42 20.08 -2.08
N ILE A 938 11.52 19.26 -2.59
CA ILE A 938 10.15 19.09 -2.06
C ILE A 938 10.15 17.91 -1.09
N THR A 939 10.64 16.75 -1.52
CA THR A 939 10.88 15.60 -0.65
C THR A 939 12.12 15.81 0.21
N ARG A 940 12.09 15.35 1.47
CA ARG A 940 13.16 15.62 2.47
C ARG A 940 13.57 14.42 3.32
N LYS A 941 12.91 13.26 3.16
CA LYS A 941 13.20 12.06 3.97
C LYS A 941 14.33 11.31 3.27
N ALA A 942 15.41 10.99 3.99
CA ALA A 942 16.52 10.19 3.45
C ALA A 942 16.00 8.87 2.88
N GLY A 943 16.32 8.57 1.62
CA GLY A 943 15.79 7.42 0.89
C GLY A 943 15.63 7.65 -0.62
N THR A 944 14.80 6.81 -1.24
CA THR A 944 14.48 6.85 -2.66
C THR A 944 13.00 7.18 -2.84
N HIS A 945 12.74 8.37 -3.39
CA HIS A 945 11.41 8.78 -3.83
C HIS A 945 11.24 8.45 -5.32
N ARG A 946 10.27 7.58 -5.66
CA ARG A 946 9.76 7.36 -7.04
C ARG A 946 8.49 8.20 -7.20
N VAL A 947 8.48 9.19 -8.10
CA VAL A 947 7.48 10.28 -8.09
C VAL A 947 6.79 10.51 -9.44
N GLN A 948 5.46 10.65 -9.41
CA GLN A 948 4.65 11.19 -10.51
C GLN A 948 4.03 12.54 -10.12
N VAL A 949 4.40 13.64 -10.79
CA VAL A 949 3.82 14.97 -10.56
C VAL A 949 2.51 15.13 -11.35
N SER A 950 1.51 15.81 -10.79
CA SER A 950 0.24 16.06 -11.48
C SER A 950 0.41 17.07 -12.64
N PRO A 951 -0.39 16.99 -13.72
CA PRO A 951 -0.36 17.98 -14.80
C PRO A 951 -0.63 19.42 -14.34
N SER A 952 -1.28 19.62 -13.18
CA SER A 952 -1.47 20.96 -12.59
C SER A 952 -0.24 21.51 -11.86
N GLY A 953 0.78 20.69 -11.59
CA GLY A 953 1.95 21.07 -10.78
C GLY A 953 1.64 21.33 -9.31
N LYS A 954 0.45 20.97 -8.81
CA LYS A 954 0.02 21.18 -7.41
C LYS A 954 0.24 19.95 -6.53
N PHE A 955 0.14 18.77 -7.10
CA PHE A 955 0.17 17.48 -6.40
C PHE A 955 1.25 16.57 -6.97
N PHE A 956 1.65 15.58 -6.19
CA PHE A 956 2.45 14.47 -6.67
C PHE A 956 2.13 13.19 -5.91
N ILE A 957 2.28 12.05 -6.58
CA ILE A 957 2.28 10.72 -5.99
C ILE A 957 3.74 10.35 -5.73
N ASP A 958 4.01 9.85 -4.53
CA ASP A 958 5.36 9.57 -4.01
C ASP A 958 5.39 8.18 -3.38
N SER A 959 6.03 7.24 -4.07
CA SER A 959 6.42 5.93 -3.53
C SER A 959 7.82 6.04 -2.94
N TYR A 960 7.88 6.20 -1.62
CA TYR A 960 9.11 6.32 -0.84
C TYR A 960 9.54 4.95 -0.27
N SER A 961 10.85 4.67 -0.23
CA SER A 961 11.43 3.65 0.64
C SER A 961 12.86 3.98 1.06
N SER A 962 13.43 3.21 2.00
CA SER A 962 14.85 3.23 2.38
C SER A 962 15.34 1.81 2.70
N ILE A 963 16.64 1.62 2.92
CA ILE A 963 17.18 0.30 3.37
C ILE A 963 16.64 -0.18 4.73
N THR A 964 15.88 0.65 5.45
CA THR A 964 15.29 0.34 6.76
C THR A 964 13.77 0.56 6.82
N ALA A 965 13.12 0.89 5.69
CA ALA A 965 11.69 1.14 5.63
C ALA A 965 11.12 0.68 4.28
N PRO A 966 10.14 -0.27 4.27
CA PRO A 966 9.48 -0.74 3.05
C PRO A 966 8.73 0.37 2.29
N PRO A 967 8.30 0.09 1.04
CA PRO A 967 7.56 1.05 0.22
C PRO A 967 6.30 1.61 0.92
N VAL A 968 6.13 2.92 0.86
CA VAL A 968 4.86 3.59 1.17
C VAL A 968 4.55 4.54 0.04
N THR A 969 3.40 4.36 -0.61
CA THR A 969 2.94 5.27 -1.67
C THR A 969 1.95 6.28 -1.11
N SER A 970 2.22 7.56 -1.35
CA SER A 970 1.48 8.66 -0.73
C SER A 970 1.15 9.76 -1.74
N LEU A 971 -0.06 10.31 -1.64
CA LEU A 971 -0.43 11.56 -2.30
C LEU A 971 0.10 12.73 -1.47
N ARG A 972 0.76 13.69 -2.12
CA ARG A 972 1.33 14.88 -1.49
C ARG A 972 0.99 16.14 -2.29
N GLY A 973 0.89 17.27 -1.58
CA GLY A 973 0.96 18.60 -2.22
C GLY A 973 2.42 19.04 -2.39
N VAL A 974 2.75 19.91 -3.34
CA VAL A 974 4.14 20.35 -3.68
C VAL A 974 4.91 21.13 -2.58
N GLU A 975 4.31 21.28 -1.39
CA GLU A 975 5.01 21.67 -0.15
C GLU A 975 5.69 20.47 0.56
N GLY A 976 5.31 19.24 0.21
CA GLY A 976 5.83 17.97 0.74
C GLY A 976 4.89 17.25 1.73
N LYS A 977 3.81 17.92 2.18
CA LYS A 977 2.82 17.38 3.12
C LYS A 977 2.08 16.18 2.53
N VAL A 978 1.93 15.10 3.32
CA VAL A 978 1.03 13.97 3.01
C VAL A 978 -0.43 14.44 3.05
N LEU A 979 -1.17 14.11 1.99
CA LEU A 979 -2.62 14.33 1.89
C LEU A 979 -3.41 13.02 2.00
N ARG A 980 -2.80 11.92 1.55
CA ARG A 980 -3.35 10.55 1.62
C ARG A 980 -2.24 9.52 1.58
N VAL A 981 -2.37 8.40 2.27
CA VAL A 981 -1.59 7.18 1.99
C VAL A 981 -2.40 6.37 0.99
N ILE A 982 -1.80 6.11 -0.17
CA ILE A 982 -2.47 5.41 -1.27
C ILE A 982 -2.35 3.90 -1.07
N ASP A 983 -1.16 3.47 -0.64
CA ASP A 983 -0.78 2.11 -0.28
C ASP A 983 0.38 2.12 0.74
N ALA A 984 0.40 1.14 1.63
CA ALA A 984 1.39 0.96 2.70
C ALA A 984 1.47 -0.54 3.10
N PRO A 985 2.51 -0.97 3.83
CA PRO A 985 2.63 -2.37 4.26
C PRO A 985 1.45 -2.82 5.10
N THR A 986 0.81 -3.92 4.71
CA THR A 986 -0.25 -4.54 5.51
C THR A 986 0.32 -5.23 6.75
N SER A 987 1.58 -5.68 6.70
CA SER A 987 2.22 -6.43 7.77
C SER A 987 3.56 -5.85 8.22
N ASP A 988 3.92 -6.08 9.49
CA ASP A 988 5.16 -5.62 10.14
C ASP A 988 6.20 -6.73 10.35
N ARG A 989 5.99 -7.92 9.78
CA ARG A 989 6.85 -9.10 9.94
C ARG A 989 8.35 -8.84 9.72
N TYR A 990 8.69 -7.96 8.76
CA TYR A 990 10.08 -7.58 8.46
C TYR A 990 10.84 -6.99 9.66
N GLN A 991 10.14 -6.44 10.67
CA GLN A 991 10.74 -5.88 11.89
C GLN A 991 11.28 -6.96 12.85
N PHE A 992 10.89 -8.23 12.64
CA PHE A 992 11.24 -9.35 13.52
C PHE A 992 12.31 -10.29 12.93
N LEU A 993 12.87 -9.92 11.78
CA LEU A 993 14.00 -10.62 11.16
C LEU A 993 15.29 -10.42 11.96
N ALA A 994 16.06 -11.50 12.15
CA ALA A 994 17.36 -11.49 12.83
C ALA A 994 18.47 -10.92 11.93
N ILE A 995 18.33 -9.66 11.49
CA ILE A 995 19.23 -8.98 10.56
C ILE A 995 19.60 -7.60 11.10
N GLU A 996 20.82 -7.14 10.81
CA GLU A 996 21.23 -5.78 11.11
C GLU A 996 20.90 -4.83 9.94
N PRO A 997 20.55 -3.55 10.23
CA PRO A 997 20.48 -2.50 9.23
C PRO A 997 21.81 -2.37 8.45
N PRO A 998 21.78 -2.42 7.10
CA PRO A 998 22.97 -2.26 6.27
C PRO A 998 23.70 -0.93 6.54
N GLN A 999 25.02 -0.98 6.63
CA GLN A 999 25.85 0.16 7.02
C GLN A 999 26.41 0.89 5.80
N TYR A 1000 26.00 2.15 5.59
CA TYR A 1000 26.66 3.02 4.61
C TYR A 1000 28.09 3.34 5.02
N ARG A 1001 29.01 3.21 4.05
CA ARG A 1001 30.43 3.54 4.19
C ARG A 1001 30.89 4.29 2.94
N THR A 1002 31.90 5.13 3.10
CA THR A 1002 32.62 5.74 1.99
C THR A 1002 34.05 5.24 2.03
N VAL A 1003 34.50 4.61 0.94
CA VAL A 1003 35.90 4.20 0.77
C VAL A 1003 36.61 5.29 -0.02
N THR A 1004 37.79 5.71 0.43
CA THR A 1004 38.65 6.62 -0.33
C THR A 1004 39.63 5.79 -1.17
N ALA A 1005 39.48 5.84 -2.50
CA ALA A 1005 40.40 5.23 -3.43
C ALA A 1005 41.80 5.88 -3.39
N ARG A 1006 42.81 5.20 -3.94
CA ARG A 1006 44.22 5.60 -3.96
C ARG A 1006 44.51 6.95 -4.63
N ASP A 1007 43.62 7.43 -5.50
CA ASP A 1007 43.66 8.78 -6.12
C ASP A 1007 42.67 9.78 -5.51
N GLY A 1008 42.06 9.45 -4.35
CA GLY A 1008 41.19 10.34 -3.58
C GLY A 1008 39.70 10.31 -3.94
N VAL A 1009 39.27 9.43 -4.85
CA VAL A 1009 37.84 9.29 -5.21
C VAL A 1009 37.06 8.64 -4.07
N SER A 1010 35.91 9.24 -3.70
CA SER A 1010 35.00 8.74 -2.66
C SER A 1010 34.02 7.69 -3.22
N LEU A 1011 34.42 6.43 -3.17
CA LEU A 1011 33.58 5.28 -3.53
C LEU A 1011 32.47 5.07 -2.51
N GLN A 1012 31.26 4.74 -2.96
CA GLN A 1012 30.13 4.44 -2.07
C GLN A 1012 30.08 2.95 -1.78
N ALA A 1013 29.83 2.57 -0.53
CA ALA A 1013 29.76 1.19 -0.09
C ALA A 1013 28.58 0.93 0.84
N LEU A 1014 28.03 -0.29 0.77
CA LEU A 1014 27.04 -0.82 1.68
C LEU A 1014 27.58 -2.11 2.30
N VAL A 1015 27.74 -2.12 3.62
CA VAL A 1015 28.26 -3.28 4.36
C VAL A 1015 27.12 -3.94 5.12
N MET A 1016 26.84 -5.20 4.83
CA MET A 1016 25.94 -6.06 5.58
C MET A 1016 26.77 -7.03 6.41
N LEU A 1017 26.39 -7.22 7.67
CA LEU A 1017 27.07 -8.06 8.65
C LEU A 1017 26.05 -9.03 9.28
N PRO A 1018 26.49 -10.18 9.82
CA PRO A 1018 25.67 -10.99 10.70
C PRO A 1018 25.27 -10.17 11.94
N ALA A 1019 24.04 -10.36 12.43
CA ALA A 1019 23.64 -9.84 13.74
C ALA A 1019 24.49 -10.46 14.86
N GLU A 1020 24.78 -9.70 15.93
CA GLU A 1020 25.75 -10.15 16.95
C GLU A 1020 25.32 -11.48 17.60
N GLU A 1021 24.04 -11.65 17.93
CA GLU A 1021 23.49 -12.91 18.47
C GLU A 1021 23.63 -14.11 17.49
N ALA A 1022 23.69 -13.87 16.19
CA ALA A 1022 23.88 -14.92 15.18
C ALA A 1022 25.33 -15.43 15.11
N THR A 1023 26.31 -14.74 15.73
CA THR A 1023 27.74 -15.08 15.61
C THR A 1023 28.23 -16.16 16.58
N GLY A 1024 27.46 -16.57 17.60
CA GLY A 1024 27.92 -17.61 18.54
C GLY A 1024 26.98 -17.97 19.68
N GLY A 1025 25.93 -18.74 19.41
CA GLY A 1025 25.02 -19.31 20.41
C GLY A 1025 25.58 -20.47 21.25
N ASP A 1026 26.79 -20.36 21.80
CA ASP A 1026 27.30 -21.22 22.88
C ASP A 1026 28.05 -20.36 23.92
N ASP A 1027 27.29 -19.87 24.88
CA ASP A 1027 27.66 -18.84 25.87
C ASP A 1027 28.57 -19.38 27.00
N SER A 1028 29.32 -20.46 26.73
CA SER A 1028 30.11 -21.19 27.72
C SER A 1028 31.59 -21.41 27.35
N LEU A 1029 31.97 -21.24 26.08
CA LEU A 1029 33.32 -21.56 25.58
C LEU A 1029 34.06 -20.43 24.87
N LEU A 1030 33.39 -19.33 24.48
CA LEU A 1030 34.00 -18.26 23.67
C LEU A 1030 34.55 -17.06 24.46
N ALA A 1031 34.35 -16.99 25.78
CA ALA A 1031 34.81 -15.90 26.65
C ALA A 1031 36.35 -15.74 26.82
N ALA A 1032 37.14 -16.32 25.91
CA ALA A 1032 38.60 -16.27 25.89
C ALA A 1032 39.22 -16.14 24.48
N SER A 1033 38.40 -15.98 23.43
CA SER A 1033 38.86 -15.87 22.03
C SER A 1033 38.35 -14.60 21.35
N PRO A 1034 39.12 -13.95 20.46
CA PRO A 1034 38.58 -12.89 19.61
C PRO A 1034 37.53 -13.46 18.65
N THR A 1035 36.48 -12.67 18.38
CA THR A 1035 35.41 -13.03 17.43
C THR A 1035 36.01 -13.51 16.10
N PRO A 1036 35.62 -14.67 15.56
CA PRO A 1036 36.20 -15.20 14.33
C PRO A 1036 35.92 -14.26 13.16
N ARG A 1037 36.97 -13.93 12.41
CA ARG A 1037 36.88 -13.07 11.22
C ARG A 1037 35.96 -13.71 10.17
N LEU A 1038 35.15 -12.87 9.53
CA LEU A 1038 34.12 -13.27 8.58
C LEU A 1038 34.71 -13.39 7.16
N PRO A 1039 34.38 -14.44 6.40
CA PRO A 1039 34.59 -14.45 4.96
C PRO A 1039 33.75 -13.34 4.33
N VAL A 1040 34.29 -12.65 3.31
CA VAL A 1040 33.64 -11.48 2.72
C VAL A 1040 33.26 -11.76 1.28
N LEU A 1041 31.97 -11.62 0.95
CA LEU A 1041 31.48 -11.66 -0.42
C LEU A 1041 31.25 -10.23 -0.93
N PHE A 1042 32.02 -9.83 -1.93
CA PHE A 1042 31.75 -8.60 -2.67
C PHE A 1042 30.63 -8.85 -3.69
N TYR A 1043 29.61 -7.99 -3.72
CA TYR A 1043 28.71 -7.86 -4.87
C TYR A 1043 29.12 -6.65 -5.69
N VAL A 1044 29.25 -6.82 -7.00
CA VAL A 1044 29.55 -5.71 -7.91
C VAL A 1044 28.84 -5.87 -9.25
N TYR A 1045 28.24 -4.78 -9.72
CA TYR A 1045 27.78 -4.68 -11.12
C TYR A 1045 28.83 -4.00 -12.02
N GLY A 1046 29.52 -2.97 -11.53
CA GLY A 1046 30.69 -2.36 -12.18
C GLY A 1046 30.43 -1.51 -13.44
N GLY A 1047 29.28 -1.69 -14.09
CA GLY A 1047 28.95 -1.04 -15.36
C GLY A 1047 28.80 0.48 -15.28
N PRO A 1048 28.98 1.20 -16.42
CA PRO A 1048 28.79 2.65 -16.50
C PRO A 1048 27.40 3.08 -16.01
N GLN A 1049 27.35 4.16 -15.23
CA GLN A 1049 26.13 4.80 -14.69
C GLN A 1049 25.16 3.85 -13.95
N ALA A 1050 25.62 2.68 -13.49
CA ALA A 1050 24.78 1.63 -12.93
C ALA A 1050 25.02 1.36 -11.42
N PRO A 1051 24.65 2.30 -10.52
CA PRO A 1051 24.90 2.17 -9.08
C PRO A 1051 24.08 1.05 -8.44
N THR A 1052 24.74 0.30 -7.56
CA THR A 1052 24.15 -0.77 -6.73
C THR A 1052 23.92 -0.32 -5.29
N VAL A 1053 24.69 0.64 -4.79
CA VAL A 1053 24.58 1.21 -3.44
C VAL A 1053 23.49 2.31 -3.45
N LYS A 1054 22.28 1.95 -3.02
CA LYS A 1054 21.11 2.84 -3.02
C LYS A 1054 20.35 2.78 -1.69
N ASN A 1055 19.78 3.91 -1.29
CA ASN A 1055 18.92 4.04 -0.13
C ASN A 1055 17.47 3.73 -0.50
N VAL A 1056 17.19 2.45 -0.70
CA VAL A 1056 15.91 1.92 -1.20
C VAL A 1056 15.63 0.58 -0.51
N TRP A 1057 14.37 0.27 -0.26
CA TRP A 1057 14.00 -1.10 0.13
C TRP A 1057 14.09 -1.98 -1.11
N SER A 1058 14.82 -3.09 -1.01
CA SER A 1058 15.38 -3.76 -2.20
C SER A 1058 14.87 -5.19 -2.35
N GLY A 1059 14.81 -5.66 -3.60
CA GLY A 1059 14.22 -6.94 -3.96
C GLY A 1059 15.11 -8.16 -3.67
N ARG A 1060 14.74 -9.30 -4.27
CA ARG A 1060 15.28 -10.66 -4.02
C ARG A 1060 16.79 -10.78 -3.71
N ASN A 1061 17.66 -10.07 -4.43
CA ASN A 1061 19.12 -10.17 -4.22
C ASN A 1061 19.55 -9.60 -2.85
N TYR A 1062 18.90 -8.53 -2.37
CA TYR A 1062 19.17 -7.94 -1.05
C TYR A 1062 18.82 -8.93 0.08
N TRP A 1063 17.65 -9.57 -0.01
CA TRP A 1063 17.24 -10.59 0.96
C TRP A 1063 18.14 -11.83 0.94
N TRP A 1064 18.64 -12.21 -0.24
CA TRP A 1064 19.64 -13.26 -0.36
C TRP A 1064 20.98 -12.86 0.28
N HIS A 1065 21.42 -11.60 0.16
CA HIS A 1065 22.61 -11.09 0.87
C HIS A 1065 22.44 -11.07 2.39
N GLN A 1066 21.28 -10.65 2.89
CA GLN A 1066 20.95 -10.72 4.32
C GLN A 1066 20.90 -12.18 4.83
N MET A 1067 20.39 -13.12 4.02
CA MET A 1067 20.44 -14.55 4.33
C MET A 1067 21.88 -15.07 4.39
N LEU A 1068 22.78 -14.66 3.48
CA LEU A 1068 24.20 -15.01 3.55
C LEU A 1068 24.89 -14.43 4.81
N CYS A 1069 24.47 -13.25 5.28
CA CYS A 1069 24.94 -12.71 6.54
C CYS A 1069 24.54 -13.60 7.73
N GLN A 1070 23.32 -14.14 7.73
CA GLN A 1070 22.89 -15.16 8.72
C GLN A 1070 23.61 -16.52 8.56
N GLN A 1071 24.32 -16.77 7.45
CA GLN A 1071 25.23 -17.91 7.28
C GLN A 1071 26.70 -17.57 7.64
N GLY A 1072 26.94 -16.42 8.29
CA GLY A 1072 28.26 -16.03 8.80
C GLY A 1072 29.19 -15.38 7.77
N PHE A 1073 28.67 -14.85 6.66
CA PHE A 1073 29.43 -14.00 5.74
C PHE A 1073 29.28 -12.52 6.12
N ALA A 1074 30.27 -11.69 5.76
CA ALA A 1074 30.02 -10.28 5.51
C ALA A 1074 29.73 -10.09 4.02
N VAL A 1075 28.74 -9.25 3.67
CA VAL A 1075 28.47 -8.90 2.27
C VAL A 1075 28.76 -7.42 2.06
N VAL A 1076 29.59 -7.11 1.05
CA VAL A 1076 30.02 -5.75 0.76
C VAL A 1076 29.65 -5.39 -0.67
N LEU A 1077 28.82 -4.37 -0.82
CA LEU A 1077 28.63 -3.67 -2.10
C LEU A 1077 29.61 -2.50 -2.09
N CYS A 1078 30.32 -2.28 -3.19
CA CYS A 1078 31.05 -1.04 -3.41
C CYS A 1078 30.95 -0.64 -4.88
N ASP A 1079 30.33 0.52 -5.13
CA ASP A 1079 30.28 1.09 -6.46
C ASP A 1079 31.62 1.79 -6.74
N ASN A 1080 32.37 1.21 -7.69
CA ASN A 1080 33.57 1.80 -8.27
C ASN A 1080 33.21 3.06 -9.09
N ARG A 1081 34.20 3.86 -9.51
CA ARG A 1081 33.97 5.20 -10.06
C ARG A 1081 33.06 5.28 -11.29
N SER A 1082 33.01 4.24 -12.14
CA SER A 1082 32.10 4.20 -13.30
C SER A 1082 30.65 3.88 -12.91
N ALA A 1083 30.43 3.20 -11.79
CA ALA A 1083 29.11 2.80 -11.30
C ALA A 1083 28.44 3.85 -10.40
N LEU A 1084 29.18 4.82 -9.84
CA LEU A 1084 28.75 5.74 -8.77
C LEU A 1084 27.45 6.54 -8.93
N GLY A 1085 26.77 6.53 -10.08
CA GLY A 1085 25.57 7.37 -10.32
C GLY A 1085 25.84 8.87 -10.29
N ARG A 1086 27.12 9.26 -10.44
CA ARG A 1086 27.64 10.62 -10.27
C ARG A 1086 28.07 11.21 -11.62
N GLY A 1087 27.11 11.39 -12.52
CA GLY A 1087 27.33 11.97 -13.84
C GLY A 1087 28.18 11.07 -14.76
N VAL A 1088 28.44 11.55 -15.97
CA VAL A 1088 29.29 10.86 -16.97
C VAL A 1088 30.78 11.19 -16.79
N SER A 1089 31.14 12.32 -16.19
CA SER A 1089 32.56 12.69 -16.05
C SER A 1089 33.34 11.76 -15.10
N ASP A 1090 32.68 11.17 -14.11
CA ASP A 1090 33.27 10.13 -13.25
C ASP A 1090 33.46 8.80 -14.02
N THR A 1091 32.65 8.54 -15.06
CA THR A 1091 32.69 7.31 -15.88
C THR A 1091 33.65 7.39 -17.08
N TRP A 1092 33.85 8.57 -17.68
CA TRP A 1092 34.71 8.77 -18.86
C TRP A 1092 36.14 8.23 -18.69
N ARG A 1093 36.62 8.06 -17.44
CA ARG A 1093 37.91 7.45 -17.08
C ARG A 1093 38.14 6.05 -17.67
N ILE A 1094 37.09 5.29 -18.01
CA ILE A 1094 37.19 3.91 -18.52
C ILE A 1094 37.13 3.81 -20.05
N ARG A 1095 37.07 4.95 -20.77
CA ARG A 1095 36.94 5.00 -22.23
C ARG A 1095 38.13 4.29 -22.92
N GLY A 1096 37.89 3.11 -23.45
CA GLY A 1096 38.90 2.27 -24.11
C GLY A 1096 39.78 1.44 -23.15
N ASP A 1097 39.44 1.38 -21.87
CA ASP A 1097 40.25 0.80 -20.79
C ASP A 1097 39.36 0.11 -19.72
N LEU A 1098 38.31 -0.58 -20.19
CA LEU A 1098 37.29 -1.25 -19.37
C LEU A 1098 37.90 -2.33 -18.45
N GLY A 1099 37.34 -2.45 -17.25
CA GLY A 1099 37.78 -3.34 -16.18
C GLY A 1099 39.00 -2.85 -15.42
N ARG A 1100 39.96 -2.15 -16.05
CA ARG A 1100 41.27 -1.88 -15.45
C ARG A 1100 41.21 -0.82 -14.34
N VAL A 1101 40.41 0.22 -14.49
CA VAL A 1101 40.30 1.29 -13.48
C VAL A 1101 39.29 0.88 -12.40
N GLU A 1102 38.22 0.21 -12.82
CA GLU A 1102 37.22 -0.41 -11.95
C GLU A 1102 37.85 -1.42 -10.99
N LEU A 1103 38.81 -2.23 -11.47
CA LEU A 1103 39.54 -3.16 -10.61
C LEU A 1103 40.41 -2.44 -9.58
N GLN A 1104 41.00 -1.29 -9.90
CA GLN A 1104 41.80 -0.51 -8.94
C GLN A 1104 40.93 0.06 -7.81
N ASP A 1105 39.69 0.46 -8.11
CA ASP A 1105 38.70 0.84 -7.10
C ASP A 1105 38.26 -0.35 -6.24
N LEU A 1106 38.07 -1.53 -6.84
CA LEU A 1106 37.70 -2.75 -6.12
C LEU A 1106 38.85 -3.29 -5.24
N GLU A 1107 40.10 -3.17 -5.71
CA GLU A 1107 41.31 -3.41 -4.91
C GLU A 1107 41.37 -2.48 -3.69
N ASP A 1108 41.04 -1.19 -3.85
CA ASP A 1108 41.01 -0.22 -2.76
C ASP A 1108 39.87 -0.50 -1.77
N ALA A 1109 38.71 -0.93 -2.26
CA ALA A 1109 37.61 -1.42 -1.42
C ALA A 1109 38.01 -2.68 -0.62
N ALA A 1110 38.71 -3.63 -1.23
CA ALA A 1110 39.27 -4.80 -0.55
C ALA A 1110 40.36 -4.43 0.46
N ALA A 1111 41.22 -3.47 0.14
CA ALA A 1111 42.23 -2.94 1.06
C ALA A 1111 41.61 -2.23 2.27
N TRP A 1112 40.47 -1.53 2.09
CA TRP A 1112 39.70 -0.97 3.20
C TRP A 1112 38.98 -2.05 4.03
N VAL A 1113 38.36 -3.04 3.39
CA VAL A 1113 37.68 -4.17 4.06
C VAL A 1113 38.66 -4.95 4.92
N THR A 1114 39.85 -5.29 4.41
CA THR A 1114 40.86 -6.09 5.16
C THR A 1114 41.49 -5.37 6.35
N GLN A 1115 41.25 -4.06 6.50
CA GLN A 1115 41.60 -3.30 7.72
C GLN A 1115 40.50 -3.36 8.79
N GLN A 1116 39.29 -3.81 8.47
CA GLN A 1116 38.20 -3.92 9.45
C GLN A 1116 38.41 -5.11 10.38
N SER A 1117 38.13 -4.94 11.67
CA SER A 1117 38.34 -5.98 12.70
C SER A 1117 37.57 -7.28 12.44
N TRP A 1118 36.42 -7.18 11.76
CA TRP A 1118 35.53 -8.30 11.42
C TRP A 1118 35.93 -9.06 10.14
N ALA A 1119 36.83 -8.56 9.30
CA ALA A 1119 37.09 -9.12 7.97
C ALA A 1119 38.21 -10.18 7.96
N ASP A 1120 38.01 -11.27 7.22
CA ASP A 1120 39.05 -12.26 6.93
C ASP A 1120 39.72 -11.97 5.57
N SER A 1121 41.01 -11.61 5.62
CA SER A 1121 41.82 -11.31 4.43
C SER A 1121 42.04 -12.52 3.52
N GLU A 1122 41.97 -13.74 4.05
CA GLU A 1122 42.25 -14.97 3.29
C GLU A 1122 41.00 -15.54 2.62
N ARG A 1123 39.82 -14.96 2.88
CA ARG A 1123 38.51 -15.45 2.43
C ARG A 1123 37.64 -14.35 1.81
N LEU A 1124 38.22 -13.61 0.88
CA LEU A 1124 37.46 -12.71 0.00
C LEU A 1124 36.92 -13.49 -1.21
N GLY A 1125 35.66 -13.25 -1.58
CA GLY A 1125 35.05 -13.69 -2.83
C GLY A 1125 34.34 -12.52 -3.51
N VAL A 1126 33.98 -12.68 -4.79
CA VAL A 1126 33.28 -11.66 -5.58
C VAL A 1126 32.19 -12.30 -6.44
N TRP A 1127 31.08 -11.60 -6.68
CA TRP A 1127 30.06 -12.06 -7.62
C TRP A 1127 29.34 -10.91 -8.33
N GLY A 1128 28.78 -11.20 -9.50
CA GLY A 1128 28.01 -10.23 -10.27
C GLY A 1128 27.32 -10.83 -11.49
N TRP A 1129 26.39 -10.08 -12.09
CA TRP A 1129 25.61 -10.52 -13.26
C TRP A 1129 25.69 -9.51 -14.41
N SER A 1130 25.54 -9.99 -15.66
CA SER A 1130 25.80 -9.21 -16.89
C SER A 1130 27.19 -8.56 -16.86
N TYR A 1131 27.32 -7.22 -16.87
CA TYR A 1131 28.61 -6.53 -16.72
C TYR A 1131 29.32 -6.93 -15.42
N GLY A 1132 28.58 -7.20 -14.33
CA GLY A 1132 29.13 -7.69 -13.08
C GLY A 1132 29.74 -9.10 -13.19
N GLY A 1133 29.23 -9.93 -14.11
CA GLY A 1133 29.80 -11.26 -14.42
C GLY A 1133 31.08 -11.15 -15.25
N TYR A 1134 31.09 -10.25 -16.25
CA TYR A 1134 32.33 -9.86 -16.95
C TYR A 1134 33.38 -9.35 -15.95
N PHE A 1135 33.01 -8.44 -15.06
CA PHE A 1135 33.93 -7.80 -14.13
C PHE A 1135 34.40 -8.75 -13.02
N THR A 1136 33.54 -9.68 -12.57
CA THR A 1136 33.92 -10.82 -11.71
C THR A 1136 34.98 -11.69 -12.39
N ALA A 1137 34.76 -12.09 -13.65
CA ALA A 1137 35.73 -12.88 -14.40
C ALA A 1137 37.04 -12.10 -14.68
N TYR A 1138 36.95 -10.79 -14.91
CA TYR A 1138 38.10 -9.90 -15.07
C TYR A 1138 38.92 -9.82 -13.77
N ALA A 1139 38.28 -9.55 -12.62
CA ALA A 1139 38.94 -9.48 -11.32
C ALA A 1139 39.62 -10.83 -10.96
N MET A 1140 38.93 -11.95 -11.16
CA MET A 1140 39.46 -13.32 -10.93
C MET A 1140 40.64 -13.70 -11.85
N THR A 1141 40.89 -12.95 -12.93
CA THR A 1141 41.99 -13.21 -13.88
C THR A 1141 43.11 -12.16 -13.84
N HIS A 1142 42.85 -10.96 -13.27
CA HIS A 1142 43.79 -9.84 -13.25
C HIS A 1142 44.29 -9.45 -11.85
N CYS A 1143 43.69 -9.98 -10.77
CA CYS A 1143 44.22 -9.86 -9.40
C CYS A 1143 44.30 -11.22 -8.69
N GLN A 1144 44.90 -11.25 -7.49
CA GLN A 1144 44.96 -12.46 -6.64
C GLN A 1144 44.17 -12.31 -5.32
N LEU A 1145 43.37 -11.24 -5.17
CA LEU A 1145 42.64 -10.94 -3.94
C LEU A 1145 41.48 -11.91 -3.68
N PHE A 1146 40.78 -12.34 -4.74
CA PHE A 1146 39.57 -13.12 -4.63
C PHE A 1146 39.84 -14.63 -4.74
N ARG A 1147 39.32 -15.38 -3.78
CA ARG A 1147 39.47 -16.84 -3.70
C ARG A 1147 38.43 -17.60 -4.53
N ALA A 1148 37.28 -16.96 -4.81
CA ALA A 1148 36.20 -17.48 -5.65
C ALA A 1148 35.45 -16.34 -6.35
N GLY A 1149 34.94 -16.62 -7.54
CA GLY A 1149 34.09 -15.74 -8.35
C GLY A 1149 32.82 -16.48 -8.79
N ILE A 1150 31.68 -15.78 -8.87
CA ILE A 1150 30.38 -16.28 -9.36
C ILE A 1150 29.79 -15.30 -10.37
#